data_AF-A0A1J4SSR5-F1
#
_entry.id   AF-A0A1J4SSR5-F1
#
_cell.length_a   1.000
_cell.length_b   1.000
_cell.length_c   1.000
_cell.angle_alpha   90.00
_cell.angle_beta   90.00
_cell.angle_gamma   90.00
#
_symmetry.space_group_name_H-M   'P 1'
#
loop_
_entity.id
_entity.type
_entity.pdbx_description
1 polymer ?
#
loop_
_entity_poly.entity_id
_entity_poly.type
_entity_poly.pdbx_seq_one_letter_code
_entity_poly.pdbx_strand_id
1 'polypeptide(L)'
;MRRILSWLLVLLVLTPAAGALAAKKHAPQTPPPAPAAAVAASPVAVRADSKPAVPGLPDSAIKDVTCVRLKNGLTVLVKQDDRFPLAHIRMLVHAGSAYETRAQAGISHVLEHMVFKGAGDMKPGEVARRIEDVGGSLNAATSFDDTVFHVEVPDTSWKLGLSVVADMTFKPTLDPAQLKSEKEVVLAELKRGEDSPGSMLFQTLQGMVFEGGSYQWPIIGYRDTVRAVTSDSLRAYIAPLYQPQNMLLCVVGRVKPAEVIAEADRLLGGIRNIAPITPPTPFALKKDGGPRLTIVPGMWNKVHLGLAFPAPDFLSGKMAALDMLAQILGGDETSRLYREFKYEKRLVDSINVGVSNLERGGILMVSATLDADKLPVFWDQLTTELAGFDAHSITDQEITRARTNIEADIFLARETIGGLASKLARQYAFEGGQEGEANYLAAVAGMDKNALAAAYREFFRPEALSAAILAPKGVAIDKAPLLASLQQHWPAAPAAAAATGPANGTAIRQVALPGGGVLVLQPDATLPYAAVNLAWTGGDALLEPSEQGLGALAASLITRGTTARTANQVEDFLSDHAAALSASTGTETFTVGAKFPTRFAPEMFGLLDEMLTRPAFAAGELARAKEDQQNAIKRGEDQPLGLAFRKLPGVLFASAPYNYQRLGDPA
;
A
#
# COMPACT_ATOMS: atom_id res chain seq x y z
N MET A 1 -4.30 -39.15 0.92
CA MET A 1 -4.76 -38.92 2.32
C MET A 1 -4.22 -39.92 3.35
N ARG A 2 -4.60 -41.22 3.39
CA ARG A 2 -4.25 -42.15 4.52
C ARG A 2 -2.76 -42.54 4.69
N ARG A 3 -1.81 -41.85 4.04
CA ARG A 3 -0.36 -42.13 4.05
C ARG A 3 0.50 -41.12 4.81
N ILE A 4 -0.02 -39.94 5.16
CA ILE A 4 0.78 -38.86 5.79
C ILE A 4 0.87 -39.03 7.32
N LEU A 5 -0.08 -39.72 7.96
CA LEU A 5 -0.17 -39.84 9.43
C LEU A 5 0.61 -41.02 10.05
N SER A 6 1.47 -41.72 9.30
CA SER A 6 2.02 -43.02 9.73
C SER A 6 3.37 -43.00 10.47
N TRP A 7 3.82 -41.84 10.96
CA TRP A 7 5.13 -41.67 11.63
C TRP A 7 5.06 -41.13 13.07
N LEU A 8 3.99 -41.42 13.81
CA LEU A 8 3.78 -40.95 15.19
C LEU A 8 3.20 -42.04 16.12
N LEU A 9 4.06 -42.94 16.66
CA LEU A 9 4.06 -43.46 18.05
C LEU A 9 5.19 -44.51 18.26
N VAL A 10 5.34 -45.01 19.51
CA VAL A 10 6.41 -45.90 20.07
C VAL A 10 7.60 -45.10 20.62
N LEU A 11 7.99 -45.13 21.92
CA LEU A 11 7.51 -45.81 23.15
C LEU A 11 7.99 -44.94 24.37
N LEU A 12 7.80 -45.17 25.69
CA LEU A 12 7.33 -46.28 26.54
C LEU A 12 6.71 -45.72 27.86
N VAL A 13 6.28 -46.58 28.78
CA VAL A 13 5.59 -46.30 30.06
C VAL A 13 6.48 -46.66 31.27
N LEU A 14 6.34 -45.96 32.41
CA LEU A 14 6.37 -46.58 33.76
C LEU A 14 5.84 -45.67 34.90
N THR A 15 4.80 -46.15 35.57
CA THR A 15 4.21 -45.72 36.87
C THR A 15 4.55 -46.80 37.93
N PRO A 16 4.39 -46.65 39.28
CA PRO A 16 3.23 -46.02 39.96
C PRO A 16 3.40 -45.42 41.40
N ALA A 17 2.28 -44.88 41.93
CA ALA A 17 1.73 -44.96 43.32
C ALA A 17 2.62 -44.75 44.60
N ALA A 18 2.12 -44.27 45.75
CA ALA A 18 0.88 -43.56 46.16
C ALA A 18 0.99 -43.11 47.66
N GLY A 19 0.04 -42.29 48.14
CA GLY A 19 -0.13 -41.89 49.57
C GLY A 19 0.56 -40.55 49.92
N ALA A 20 -0.04 -39.48 50.48
CA ALA A 20 -1.22 -39.20 51.32
C ALA A 20 -0.97 -39.14 52.84
N LEU A 21 -1.04 -37.93 53.44
CA LEU A 21 -1.88 -37.59 54.63
C LEU A 21 -1.93 -36.07 54.92
N ALA A 22 -2.82 -35.66 55.85
CA ALA A 22 -3.15 -34.27 56.26
C ALA A 22 -2.13 -33.67 57.29
N ALA A 23 -2.21 -32.44 57.84
CA ALA A 23 -3.36 -31.56 58.13
C ALA A 23 -2.99 -30.09 58.51
N LYS A 24 -4.04 -29.24 58.67
CA LYS A 24 -4.23 -28.03 59.55
C LYS A 24 -3.00 -27.50 60.33
N LYS A 25 -2.73 -26.19 60.50
CA LYS A 25 -3.58 -24.96 60.63
C LYS A 25 -2.73 -23.72 60.17
N HIS A 26 -2.89 -22.42 60.47
CA HIS A 26 -3.71 -21.57 61.37
C HIS A 26 -3.78 -20.10 60.83
N ALA A 27 -4.34 -19.12 61.59
CA ALA A 27 -4.25 -17.67 61.32
C ALA A 27 -4.34 -16.84 62.63
N PRO A 28 -3.76 -15.62 62.68
CA PRO A 28 -4.50 -14.38 63.04
C PRO A 28 -4.13 -13.19 62.10
N GLN A 29 -5.01 -12.26 61.70
CA GLN A 29 -5.85 -11.26 62.42
C GLN A 29 -5.10 -10.01 62.95
N THR A 30 -5.73 -8.84 62.71
CA THR A 30 -5.24 -7.46 62.96
C THR A 30 -6.09 -6.74 64.04
N PRO A 31 -5.60 -5.61 64.57
CA PRO A 31 -6.51 -4.50 64.94
C PRO A 31 -5.99 -3.07 64.55
N PRO A 32 -6.84 -2.01 64.61
CA PRO A 32 -6.57 -0.67 64.05
C PRO A 32 -6.59 0.48 65.13
N PRO A 33 -7.22 1.66 64.95
CA PRO A 33 -6.57 2.90 64.46
C PRO A 33 -6.71 4.16 65.39
N ALA A 34 -6.04 5.28 65.05
CA ALA A 34 -6.32 6.62 65.61
C ALA A 34 -5.90 7.79 64.65
N PRO A 35 -6.46 9.02 64.75
CA PRO A 35 -6.49 9.96 63.61
C PRO A 35 -6.15 11.47 63.84
N ALA A 36 -6.09 12.20 62.71
CA ALA A 36 -6.53 13.60 62.48
C ALA A 36 -5.77 14.83 63.04
N ALA A 37 -5.52 15.79 62.13
CA ALA A 37 -5.51 17.25 62.35
C ALA A 37 -5.90 17.95 61.02
N ALA A 38 -6.52 19.15 61.06
CA ALA A 38 -7.05 19.84 59.87
C ALA A 38 -7.03 21.38 59.99
N VAL A 39 -6.99 22.10 58.85
CA VAL A 39 -7.09 23.58 58.76
C VAL A 39 -7.83 23.99 57.45
N ALA A 40 -8.57 25.11 57.46
CA ALA A 40 -9.30 25.71 56.33
C ALA A 40 -8.33 26.35 55.28
N ALA A 41 -8.59 26.51 53.96
CA ALA A 41 -9.75 27.03 53.20
C ALA A 41 -10.04 28.53 53.48
N SER A 42 -10.38 29.41 52.52
CA SER A 42 -10.76 29.34 51.07
C SER A 42 -10.28 30.65 50.35
N PRO A 43 -10.64 31.06 49.09
CA PRO A 43 -11.73 30.64 48.17
C PRO A 43 -11.30 30.35 46.70
N VAL A 44 -12.28 30.28 45.80
CA VAL A 44 -12.20 29.79 44.40
C VAL A 44 -11.64 30.81 43.39
N ALA A 45 -10.82 30.32 42.45
CA ALA A 45 -10.68 30.88 41.11
C ALA A 45 -11.11 29.81 40.07
N VAL A 46 -11.84 30.21 39.03
CA VAL A 46 -12.37 29.28 38.01
C VAL A 46 -11.21 28.74 37.18
N ARG A 47 -10.93 27.43 37.30
CA ARG A 47 -10.12 26.71 36.32
C ARG A 47 -11.01 26.31 35.14
N ALA A 48 -10.52 26.56 33.92
CA ALA A 48 -11.09 25.92 32.74
C ALA A 48 -10.84 24.42 32.82
N ASP A 49 -11.83 23.61 32.48
CA ASP A 49 -11.72 22.15 32.52
C ASP A 49 -10.62 21.67 31.55
N SER A 50 -9.64 20.97 32.11
CA SER A 50 -8.55 20.38 31.33
C SER A 50 -9.08 19.23 30.48
N LYS A 51 -8.95 19.35 29.15
CA LYS A 51 -9.10 18.20 28.24
C LYS A 51 -8.25 17.02 28.76
N PRO A 52 -8.73 15.76 28.63
CA PRO A 52 -7.93 14.60 28.99
C PRO A 52 -6.64 14.56 28.14
N ALA A 53 -5.53 14.15 28.75
CA ALA A 53 -4.27 14.00 28.05
C ALA A 53 -4.38 12.86 27.01
N VAL A 54 -3.94 13.12 25.78
CA VAL A 54 -3.86 12.10 24.73
C VAL A 54 -2.78 11.08 25.12
N PRO A 55 -3.06 9.76 25.09
CA PRO A 55 -2.02 8.74 25.27
C PRO A 55 -0.97 8.82 24.16
N GLY A 56 0.28 8.48 24.45
CA GLY A 56 1.35 8.36 23.44
C GLY A 56 0.95 7.48 22.24
N LEU A 57 1.14 7.98 21.02
CA LEU A 57 1.26 7.13 19.81
C LEU A 57 2.58 6.34 19.86
N PRO A 58 2.95 5.54 18.84
CA PRO A 58 4.35 5.23 18.52
C PRO A 58 5.17 6.45 18.08
N ASP A 59 6.53 6.45 18.17
CA ASP A 59 7.37 7.65 17.93
C ASP A 59 7.56 7.90 16.43
N SER A 60 6.53 8.50 15.86
CA SER A 60 6.26 8.43 14.44
C SER A 60 7.18 9.27 13.57
N ALA A 61 7.72 10.36 14.12
CA ALA A 61 8.58 11.29 13.40
C ALA A 61 9.90 10.63 12.99
N ILE A 62 10.32 10.82 11.73
CA ILE A 62 11.63 10.39 11.26
C ILE A 62 12.69 11.31 11.88
N LYS A 63 13.22 10.90 13.04
CA LYS A 63 14.28 11.62 13.78
C LYS A 63 15.61 11.62 13.04
N ASP A 64 16.52 12.48 13.50
CA ASP A 64 17.94 12.53 13.09
C ASP A 64 18.16 12.76 11.58
N VAL A 65 17.20 13.42 10.94
CA VAL A 65 17.32 13.92 9.55
C VAL A 65 18.10 15.22 9.56
N THR A 66 19.26 15.24 8.88
CA THR A 66 19.99 16.47 8.61
C THR A 66 19.42 17.12 7.34
N CYS A 67 18.79 18.28 7.46
CA CYS A 67 18.29 19.06 6.33
C CYS A 67 19.16 20.31 6.09
N VAL A 68 19.64 20.49 4.86
CA VAL A 68 20.41 21.68 4.44
C VAL A 68 19.89 22.17 3.08
N ARG A 69 19.62 23.47 2.97
CA ARG A 69 19.35 24.15 1.69
C ARG A 69 20.68 24.70 1.16
N LEU A 70 21.13 24.22 -0.01
CA LEU A 70 22.35 24.73 -0.67
C LEU A 70 22.14 26.17 -1.17
N LYS A 71 23.25 26.86 -1.51
CA LYS A 71 23.24 28.27 -1.96
C LYS A 71 22.41 28.51 -3.23
N ASN A 72 22.26 27.51 -4.08
CA ASN A 72 21.41 27.55 -5.27
C ASN A 72 19.96 27.10 -5.02
N GLY A 73 19.61 26.77 -3.78
CA GLY A 73 18.27 26.34 -3.41
C GLY A 73 18.02 24.83 -3.49
N LEU A 74 18.98 23.97 -3.79
CA LEU A 74 18.75 22.52 -3.63
C LEU A 74 18.49 22.17 -2.16
N THR A 75 17.40 21.47 -1.84
CA THR A 75 17.25 20.84 -0.53
C THR A 75 18.03 19.53 -0.50
N VAL A 76 18.86 19.33 0.50
CA VAL A 76 19.59 18.08 0.78
C VAL A 76 19.13 17.55 2.13
N LEU A 77 18.48 16.38 2.12
CA LEU A 77 18.18 15.60 3.31
C LEU A 77 19.18 14.44 3.42
N VAL A 78 19.71 14.23 4.62
CA VAL A 78 20.51 13.04 4.93
C VAL A 78 20.04 12.41 6.23
N LYS A 79 19.64 11.13 6.18
CA LYS A 79 19.34 10.31 7.35
C LYS A 79 20.34 9.17 7.44
N GLN A 80 21.27 9.25 8.38
CA GLN A 80 22.14 8.12 8.68
C GLN A 80 21.29 6.96 9.22
N ASP A 81 21.47 5.77 8.64
CA ASP A 81 20.74 4.56 8.97
C ASP A 81 21.68 3.35 8.82
N ASP A 82 22.20 2.89 9.95
CA ASP A 82 23.26 1.88 9.98
C ASP A 82 22.70 0.43 9.99
N ARG A 83 21.39 0.23 9.77
CA ARG A 83 20.75 -1.10 9.72
C ARG A 83 21.35 -2.02 8.66
N PHE A 84 21.78 -1.45 7.53
CA PHE A 84 22.29 -2.18 6.38
C PHE A 84 23.56 -1.48 5.82
N PRO A 85 24.51 -2.22 5.21
CA PRO A 85 25.72 -1.66 4.60
C PRO A 85 25.45 -1.01 3.23
N LEU A 86 24.36 -0.24 3.13
CA LEU A 86 23.82 0.31 1.90
C LEU A 86 23.65 1.84 2.01
N ALA A 87 23.56 2.50 0.86
CA ALA A 87 23.14 3.88 0.73
C ALA A 87 22.15 4.00 -0.45
N HIS A 88 20.98 4.57 -0.18
CA HIS A 88 20.01 4.96 -1.19
C HIS A 88 20.10 6.47 -1.44
N ILE A 89 20.30 6.86 -2.69
CA ILE A 89 20.36 8.23 -3.17
C ILE A 89 19.12 8.47 -4.04
N ARG A 90 18.28 9.44 -3.68
CA ARG A 90 17.06 9.82 -4.40
C ARG A 90 17.10 11.30 -4.75
N MET A 91 17.12 11.64 -6.03
CA MET A 91 16.81 12.99 -6.49
C MET A 91 15.33 13.05 -6.86
N LEU A 92 14.59 13.96 -6.23
CA LEU A 92 13.22 14.31 -6.56
C LEU A 92 13.25 15.67 -7.27
N VAL A 93 12.77 15.70 -8.51
CA VAL A 93 12.40 16.92 -9.23
C VAL A 93 10.92 17.15 -9.00
N HIS A 94 10.56 18.32 -8.48
CA HIS A 94 9.17 18.69 -8.19
C HIS A 94 8.46 19.14 -9.48
N ALA A 95 8.47 18.26 -10.48
CA ALA A 95 7.74 18.36 -11.73
C ALA A 95 7.50 16.96 -12.32
N GLY A 96 6.24 16.52 -12.36
CA GLY A 96 5.76 15.32 -13.05
C GLY A 96 4.82 15.66 -14.22
N SER A 97 4.00 14.71 -14.68
CA SER A 97 3.13 14.92 -15.85
C SER A 97 2.09 16.05 -15.71
N ALA A 98 1.78 16.48 -14.48
CA ALA A 98 0.89 17.61 -14.22
C ALA A 98 1.49 18.98 -14.62
N TYR A 99 2.80 19.05 -14.89
CA TYR A 99 3.51 20.23 -15.40
C TYR A 99 3.58 20.29 -16.93
N GLU A 100 3.03 19.29 -17.61
CA GLU A 100 2.98 19.24 -19.07
C GLU A 100 1.88 20.15 -19.63
N THR A 101 1.89 20.34 -20.95
CA THR A 101 0.71 20.81 -21.70
C THR A 101 0.10 19.64 -22.48
N ARG A 102 -1.13 19.80 -22.97
CA ARG A 102 -1.79 18.78 -23.82
C ARG A 102 -0.95 18.35 -25.03
N ALA A 103 -0.10 19.22 -25.58
CA ALA A 103 0.80 18.89 -26.69
C ALA A 103 2.06 18.12 -26.26
N GLN A 104 2.38 18.16 -24.97
CA GLN A 104 3.53 17.52 -24.33
C GLN A 104 3.16 16.23 -23.59
N ALA A 105 1.88 15.85 -23.50
CA ALA A 105 1.41 14.70 -22.70
C ALA A 105 2.30 13.44 -22.86
N GLY A 106 2.97 13.02 -21.79
CA GLY A 106 3.92 11.91 -21.73
C GLY A 106 5.40 12.29 -21.90
N ILE A 107 5.76 13.57 -22.06
CA ILE A 107 7.15 14.00 -22.25
C ILE A 107 8.02 13.74 -21.01
N SER A 108 7.44 13.75 -19.81
CA SER A 108 8.13 13.41 -18.54
C SER A 108 8.52 11.94 -18.52
N HIS A 109 7.62 11.04 -18.92
CA HIS A 109 7.90 9.60 -19.02
C HIS A 109 8.88 9.29 -20.17
N VAL A 110 8.81 10.00 -21.29
CA VAL A 110 9.82 9.88 -22.35
C VAL A 110 11.19 10.44 -21.90
N LEU A 111 11.23 11.47 -21.06
CA LEU A 111 12.46 11.96 -20.44
C LEU A 111 13.05 10.93 -19.47
N GLU A 112 12.22 10.31 -18.64
CA GLU A 112 12.59 9.23 -17.73
C GLU A 112 13.31 8.09 -18.46
N HIS A 113 12.75 7.59 -19.56
CA HIS A 113 13.42 6.62 -20.43
C HIS A 113 14.79 7.10 -20.94
N MET A 114 14.89 8.39 -21.27
CA MET A 114 16.06 8.96 -21.93
C MET A 114 17.26 9.23 -21.01
N VAL A 115 17.08 9.38 -19.69
CA VAL A 115 18.24 9.57 -18.78
C VAL A 115 19.12 8.32 -18.68
N PHE A 116 18.57 7.12 -18.95
CA PHE A 116 19.34 5.87 -19.04
C PHE A 116 20.15 5.74 -20.34
N LYS A 117 19.84 6.55 -21.37
CA LYS A 117 20.43 6.48 -22.72
C LYS A 117 21.66 7.38 -22.89
N GLY A 118 22.37 7.62 -21.78
CA GLY A 118 23.59 8.42 -21.70
C GLY A 118 23.40 9.68 -20.88
N ALA A 119 24.37 9.97 -20.02
CA ALA A 119 24.36 11.07 -19.07
C ALA A 119 25.79 11.46 -18.67
N GLY A 120 26.11 12.76 -18.63
CA GLY A 120 27.47 13.21 -18.32
C GLY A 120 28.50 12.71 -19.34
N ASP A 121 29.45 11.90 -18.90
CA ASP A 121 30.42 11.21 -19.78
C ASP A 121 29.96 9.80 -20.23
N MET A 122 28.87 9.28 -19.63
CA MET A 122 28.39 7.91 -19.82
C MET A 122 27.61 7.78 -21.14
N LYS A 123 27.97 6.78 -21.94
CA LYS A 123 27.27 6.40 -23.18
C LYS A 123 26.00 5.59 -22.89
N PRO A 124 25.12 5.34 -23.88
CA PRO A 124 23.96 4.45 -23.70
C PRO A 124 24.34 3.11 -23.08
N GLY A 125 23.65 2.72 -22.00
CA GLY A 125 23.92 1.48 -21.27
C GLY A 125 25.18 1.48 -20.38
N GLU A 126 25.96 2.58 -20.32
CA GLU A 126 27.01 2.74 -19.31
C GLU A 126 26.46 3.25 -17.97
N VAL A 127 25.34 3.99 -17.99
CA VAL A 127 24.66 4.53 -16.79
C VAL A 127 24.24 3.42 -15.82
N ALA A 128 23.51 2.42 -16.33
CA ALA A 128 23.13 1.22 -15.57
C ALA A 128 24.36 0.45 -15.09
N ARG A 129 25.25 0.11 -16.03
CA ARG A 129 26.42 -0.74 -15.76
C ARG A 129 27.33 -0.20 -14.68
N ARG A 130 27.62 1.12 -14.64
CA ARG A 130 28.48 1.70 -13.59
C ARG A 130 27.94 1.48 -12.17
N ILE A 131 26.64 1.27 -12.01
CA ILE A 131 26.01 0.95 -10.71
C ILE A 131 25.94 -0.58 -10.50
N GLU A 132 25.63 -1.35 -11.54
CA GLU A 132 25.64 -2.82 -11.51
C GLU A 132 27.04 -3.39 -11.23
N ASP A 133 28.09 -2.77 -11.78
CA ASP A 133 29.52 -3.11 -11.59
C ASP A 133 29.97 -3.01 -10.12
N VAL A 134 29.26 -2.23 -9.29
CA VAL A 134 29.49 -2.12 -7.83
C VAL A 134 28.44 -2.88 -7.00
N GLY A 135 27.61 -3.72 -7.63
CA GLY A 135 26.55 -4.49 -6.98
C GLY A 135 25.36 -3.65 -6.50
N GLY A 136 25.16 -2.47 -7.08
CA GLY A 136 23.98 -1.63 -6.83
C GLY A 136 22.85 -1.86 -7.83
N SER A 137 21.78 -1.07 -7.66
CA SER A 137 20.68 -0.94 -8.60
C SER A 137 20.35 0.55 -8.82
N LEU A 138 19.77 0.89 -9.96
CA LEU A 138 19.25 2.24 -10.22
C LEU A 138 17.94 2.17 -10.97
N ASN A 139 17.06 3.14 -10.70
CA ASN A 139 15.81 3.30 -11.43
C ASN A 139 15.37 4.76 -11.46
N ALA A 140 14.30 5.03 -12.20
CA ALA A 140 13.60 6.29 -12.21
C ALA A 140 12.09 6.05 -12.05
N ALA A 141 11.32 7.12 -11.85
CA ALA A 141 9.86 7.07 -11.86
C ALA A 141 9.26 8.46 -12.13
N THR A 142 8.33 8.53 -13.08
CA THR A 142 7.47 9.69 -13.32
C THR A 142 6.16 9.52 -12.56
N SER A 143 5.80 10.53 -11.79
CA SER A 143 4.53 10.69 -11.09
C SER A 143 3.72 11.81 -11.76
N PHE A 144 2.56 12.15 -11.21
CA PHE A 144 1.84 13.35 -11.62
C PHE A 144 2.58 14.63 -11.19
N ASP A 145 3.14 14.66 -9.98
CA ASP A 145 3.68 15.89 -9.39
C ASP A 145 5.22 15.91 -9.28
N ASP A 146 5.86 14.74 -9.25
CA ASP A 146 7.32 14.55 -9.23
C ASP A 146 7.86 13.71 -10.41
N THR A 147 9.13 13.93 -10.75
CA THR A 147 9.96 12.97 -11.48
C THR A 147 11.15 12.62 -10.60
N VAL A 148 11.46 11.34 -10.43
CA VAL A 148 12.47 10.85 -9.50
C VAL A 148 13.54 10.03 -10.22
N PHE A 149 14.80 10.22 -9.82
CA PHE A 149 15.93 9.40 -10.21
C PHE A 149 16.58 8.85 -8.92
N HIS A 150 16.82 7.54 -8.84
CA HIS A 150 17.41 6.96 -7.64
C HIS A 150 18.37 5.79 -7.90
N VAL A 151 19.30 5.63 -6.96
CA VAL A 151 20.33 4.58 -6.92
C VAL A 151 20.36 3.99 -5.51
N GLU A 152 20.42 2.67 -5.39
CA GLU A 152 20.81 1.99 -4.15
C GLU A 152 22.11 1.22 -4.38
N VAL A 153 23.12 1.46 -3.55
CA VAL A 153 24.48 0.89 -3.67
C VAL A 153 25.01 0.45 -2.32
N PRO A 154 26.05 -0.42 -2.26
CA PRO A 154 26.87 -0.56 -1.07
C PRO A 154 27.36 0.82 -0.58
N ASP A 155 27.43 1.00 0.74
CA ASP A 155 27.79 2.29 1.34
C ASP A 155 29.15 2.82 0.88
N THR A 156 30.12 1.93 0.67
CA THR A 156 31.44 2.27 0.09
C THR A 156 31.38 2.98 -1.27
N SER A 157 30.25 2.88 -1.99
CA SER A 157 30.03 3.44 -3.33
C SER A 157 29.01 4.58 -3.37
N TRP A 158 28.57 5.13 -2.22
CA TRP A 158 27.53 6.17 -2.20
C TRP A 158 27.86 7.41 -3.05
N LYS A 159 29.14 7.77 -3.17
CA LYS A 159 29.60 8.89 -4.02
C LYS A 159 29.41 8.64 -5.51
N LEU A 160 29.61 7.40 -5.96
CA LEU A 160 29.36 7.00 -7.35
C LEU A 160 27.86 7.09 -7.65
N GLY A 161 27.02 6.56 -6.75
CA GLY A 161 25.56 6.69 -6.85
C GLY A 161 25.09 8.14 -6.92
N LEU A 162 25.63 9.02 -6.06
CA LEU A 162 25.34 10.44 -6.11
C LEU A 162 25.81 11.11 -7.41
N SER A 163 26.99 10.78 -7.93
CA SER A 163 27.45 11.33 -9.21
C SER A 163 26.61 10.86 -10.41
N VAL A 164 26.14 9.60 -10.40
CA VAL A 164 25.28 9.06 -11.46
C VAL A 164 23.90 9.71 -11.43
N VAL A 165 23.28 9.84 -10.25
CA VAL A 165 22.00 10.55 -10.08
C VAL A 165 22.12 12.03 -10.49
N ALA A 166 23.22 12.70 -10.13
CA ALA A 166 23.48 14.08 -10.54
C ALA A 166 23.56 14.23 -12.08
N ASP A 167 24.29 13.35 -12.74
CA ASP A 167 24.48 13.41 -14.20
C ASP A 167 23.23 12.98 -14.97
N MET A 168 22.47 11.98 -14.49
CA MET A 168 21.15 11.63 -15.03
C MET A 168 20.19 12.82 -15.00
N THR A 169 20.18 13.57 -13.89
CA THR A 169 19.23 14.68 -13.69
C THR A 169 19.62 15.93 -14.48
N PHE A 170 20.90 16.30 -14.51
CA PHE A 170 21.36 17.59 -15.04
C PHE A 170 22.17 17.53 -16.34
N LYS A 171 22.61 16.35 -16.77
CA LYS A 171 23.42 16.15 -17.98
C LYS A 171 22.95 14.99 -18.90
N PRO A 172 21.64 14.68 -19.03
CA PRO A 172 21.22 13.62 -19.95
C PRO A 172 21.58 13.98 -21.40
N THR A 173 22.12 13.02 -22.15
CA THR A 173 22.60 13.27 -23.52
C THR A 173 21.45 13.64 -24.47
N LEU A 174 20.30 12.96 -24.31
CA LEU A 174 19.10 13.12 -25.15
C LEU A 174 19.40 12.93 -26.64
N ASP A 175 20.15 11.88 -27.00
CA ASP A 175 20.49 11.54 -28.38
C ASP A 175 19.21 11.25 -29.22
N PRO A 176 18.96 11.98 -30.33
CA PRO A 176 17.84 11.71 -31.23
C PRO A 176 17.77 10.27 -31.77
N ALA A 177 18.91 9.58 -31.92
CA ALA A 177 18.95 8.19 -32.37
C ALA A 177 18.42 7.22 -31.30
N GLN A 178 18.84 7.41 -30.04
CA GLN A 178 18.28 6.65 -28.91
C GLN A 178 16.79 6.97 -28.70
N LEU A 179 16.42 8.25 -28.78
CA LEU A 179 15.03 8.70 -28.63
C LEU A 179 14.09 8.04 -29.64
N LYS A 180 14.54 7.82 -30.88
CA LYS A 180 13.75 7.07 -31.88
C LYS A 180 13.44 5.64 -31.42
N SER A 181 14.38 4.98 -30.74
CA SER A 181 14.18 3.63 -30.18
C SER A 181 13.25 3.68 -28.97
N GLU A 182 13.52 4.55 -27.99
CA GLU A 182 12.72 4.63 -26.76
C GLU A 182 11.26 5.01 -27.00
N LYS A 183 10.98 5.84 -28.02
CA LYS A 183 9.60 6.15 -28.40
C LYS A 183 8.83 4.90 -28.80
N GLU A 184 9.41 3.95 -29.52
CA GLU A 184 8.70 2.68 -29.81
C GLU A 184 8.61 1.75 -28.58
N VAL A 185 9.55 1.85 -27.61
CA VAL A 185 9.42 1.16 -26.31
C VAL A 185 8.24 1.71 -25.51
N VAL A 186 8.15 3.03 -25.34
CA VAL A 186 7.02 3.70 -24.66
C VAL A 186 5.70 3.44 -25.38
N LEU A 187 5.68 3.34 -26.71
CA LEU A 187 4.48 3.00 -27.48
C LEU A 187 4.07 1.52 -27.37
N ALA A 188 5.02 0.61 -27.15
CA ALA A 188 4.75 -0.79 -26.82
C ALA A 188 4.25 -0.94 -25.38
N GLU A 189 4.76 -0.15 -24.43
CA GLU A 189 4.23 -0.07 -23.08
C GLU A 189 2.84 0.54 -23.02
N LEU A 190 2.59 1.63 -23.75
CA LEU A 190 1.26 2.22 -23.87
C LEU A 190 0.26 1.15 -24.36
N LYS A 191 0.65 0.32 -25.33
CA LYS A 191 -0.16 -0.83 -25.77
C LYS A 191 -0.36 -1.88 -24.67
N ARG A 192 0.67 -2.24 -23.92
CA ARG A 192 0.56 -3.14 -22.76
C ARG A 192 -0.37 -2.56 -21.68
N GLY A 193 -0.46 -1.23 -21.57
CA GLY A 193 -1.43 -0.51 -20.77
C GLY A 193 -2.85 -0.59 -21.33
N GLU A 194 -3.03 -0.47 -22.65
CA GLU A 194 -4.31 -0.66 -23.36
C GLU A 194 -4.90 -2.07 -23.12
N ASP A 195 -4.04 -3.10 -23.02
CA ASP A 195 -4.45 -4.48 -22.70
C ASP A 195 -4.82 -4.68 -21.19
N SER A 196 -4.33 -3.81 -20.30
CA SER A 196 -4.49 -3.93 -18.84
C SER A 196 -5.81 -3.30 -18.34
N PRO A 197 -6.78 -4.07 -17.82
CA PRO A 197 -8.08 -3.52 -17.42
C PRO A 197 -7.98 -2.55 -16.24
N GLY A 198 -7.11 -2.81 -15.25
CA GLY A 198 -6.90 -1.88 -14.14
C GLY A 198 -6.31 -0.53 -14.58
N SER A 199 -5.37 -0.56 -15.53
CA SER A 199 -4.76 0.64 -16.10
C SER A 199 -5.77 1.44 -16.94
N MET A 200 -6.53 0.77 -17.80
CA MET A 200 -7.57 1.39 -18.62
C MET A 200 -8.74 1.94 -17.79
N LEU A 201 -9.15 1.24 -16.73
CA LEU A 201 -10.18 1.71 -15.80
C LEU A 201 -9.74 3.00 -15.11
N PHE A 202 -8.53 3.00 -14.52
CA PHE A 202 -7.98 4.19 -13.86
C PHE A 202 -7.86 5.36 -14.83
N GLN A 203 -7.26 5.19 -16.01
CA GLN A 203 -7.11 6.27 -16.99
C GLN A 203 -8.45 6.83 -17.49
N THR A 204 -9.47 5.97 -17.63
CA THR A 204 -10.83 6.41 -18.00
C THR A 204 -11.44 7.29 -16.91
N LEU A 205 -11.36 6.87 -15.65
CA LEU A 205 -11.88 7.60 -14.49
C LEU A 205 -11.10 8.90 -14.23
N GLN A 206 -9.77 8.83 -14.31
CA GLN A 206 -8.85 9.96 -14.23
C GLN A 206 -9.21 11.05 -15.24
N GLY A 207 -9.41 10.68 -16.51
CA GLY A 207 -9.82 11.60 -17.57
C GLY A 207 -11.16 12.27 -17.27
N MET A 208 -12.15 11.51 -16.75
CA MET A 208 -13.46 12.07 -16.37
C MET A 208 -13.37 13.00 -15.16
N VAL A 209 -12.73 12.57 -14.06
CA VAL A 209 -12.59 13.35 -12.83
C VAL A 209 -11.82 14.63 -13.10
N PHE A 210 -10.66 14.56 -13.75
CA PHE A 210 -9.76 15.70 -13.93
C PHE A 210 -9.92 16.50 -15.23
N GLU A 211 -10.82 16.09 -16.16
CA GLU A 211 -11.16 16.82 -17.40
C GLU A 211 -11.09 18.35 -17.23
N GLY A 212 -10.28 19.01 -18.07
CA GLY A 212 -9.95 20.43 -18.01
C GLY A 212 -8.63 20.77 -17.29
N GLY A 213 -8.21 19.98 -16.29
CA GLY A 213 -6.95 20.14 -15.56
C GLY A 213 -5.79 19.32 -16.12
N SER A 214 -4.56 19.51 -15.62
CA SER A 214 -3.39 18.78 -16.12
C SER A 214 -3.36 17.30 -15.70
N TYR A 215 -3.92 16.96 -14.54
CA TYR A 215 -4.11 15.56 -14.12
C TYR A 215 -5.03 14.73 -15.03
N GLN A 216 -5.67 15.29 -16.07
CA GLN A 216 -6.52 14.53 -17.00
C GLN A 216 -5.73 13.65 -18.00
N TRP A 217 -4.41 13.88 -18.14
CA TRP A 217 -3.57 13.15 -19.09
C TRP A 217 -2.86 11.97 -18.41
N PRO A 218 -2.85 10.76 -18.99
CA PRO A 218 -2.04 9.65 -18.47
C PRO A 218 -0.55 10.03 -18.38
N ILE A 219 0.16 9.54 -17.36
CA ILE A 219 1.61 9.78 -17.20
C ILE A 219 2.42 9.34 -18.43
N ILE A 220 1.99 8.25 -19.09
CA ILE A 220 2.58 7.74 -20.33
C ILE A 220 2.22 8.55 -21.59
N GLY A 221 1.30 9.52 -21.47
CA GLY A 221 0.83 10.35 -22.58
C GLY A 221 -0.12 9.65 -23.55
N TYR A 222 -0.15 10.16 -24.78
CA TYR A 222 -0.95 9.62 -25.88
C TYR A 222 -0.07 9.20 -27.05
N ARG A 223 -0.57 8.30 -27.91
CA ARG A 223 0.18 7.75 -29.05
C ARG A 223 0.80 8.83 -29.94
N ASP A 224 0.06 9.90 -30.19
CA ASP A 224 0.51 10.98 -31.08
C ASP A 224 1.46 11.98 -30.39
N THR A 225 1.24 12.31 -29.11
CA THR A 225 2.14 13.20 -28.35
C THR A 225 3.48 12.51 -28.09
N VAL A 226 3.47 11.23 -27.69
CA VAL A 226 4.68 10.40 -27.60
C VAL A 226 5.37 10.34 -28.96
N ARG A 227 4.66 10.15 -30.08
CA ARG A 227 5.26 10.19 -31.43
C ARG A 227 5.82 11.57 -31.81
N ALA A 228 5.31 12.67 -31.25
CA ALA A 228 5.78 14.03 -31.52
C ALA A 228 7.07 14.43 -30.78
N VAL A 229 7.40 13.82 -29.64
CA VAL A 229 8.56 14.24 -28.80
C VAL A 229 9.89 14.26 -29.58
N THR A 230 10.65 15.33 -29.45
CA THR A 230 12.03 15.49 -29.97
C THR A 230 13.03 15.73 -28.84
N SER A 231 14.32 15.56 -29.13
CA SER A 231 15.38 15.91 -28.17
C SER A 231 15.35 17.38 -27.77
N ASP A 232 14.95 18.26 -28.69
CA ASP A 232 14.86 19.70 -28.42
C ASP A 232 13.62 20.06 -27.60
N SER A 233 12.49 19.37 -27.80
CA SER A 233 11.34 19.51 -26.89
C SER A 233 11.64 18.99 -25.49
N LEU A 234 12.45 17.92 -25.36
CA LEU A 234 12.92 17.42 -24.06
C LEU A 234 13.83 18.45 -23.38
N ARG A 235 14.81 19.02 -24.10
CA ARG A 235 15.66 20.12 -23.57
C ARG A 235 14.82 21.34 -23.17
N ALA A 236 13.82 21.71 -23.97
CA ALA A 236 12.91 22.83 -23.68
C ALA A 236 11.94 22.55 -22.51
N TYR A 237 11.65 21.28 -22.19
CA TYR A 237 10.86 20.87 -21.03
C TYR A 237 11.69 20.87 -19.74
N ILE A 238 12.93 20.36 -19.81
CA ILE A 238 13.90 20.36 -18.69
C ILE A 238 14.25 21.81 -18.29
N ALA A 239 14.59 22.65 -19.26
CA ALA A 239 15.19 23.97 -19.03
C ALA A 239 14.42 24.89 -18.05
N PRO A 240 13.08 24.98 -18.04
CA PRO A 240 12.33 25.72 -17.03
C PRO A 240 12.08 24.94 -15.73
N LEU A 241 11.98 23.60 -15.75
CA LEU A 241 11.48 22.80 -14.62
C LEU A 241 12.56 22.22 -13.70
N TYR A 242 13.71 21.82 -14.26
CA TYR A 242 14.77 21.10 -13.55
C TYR A 242 15.72 22.09 -12.84
N GLN A 243 15.14 22.91 -11.97
CA GLN A 243 15.83 23.99 -11.26
C GLN A 243 16.19 23.50 -9.85
N PRO A 244 17.45 23.61 -9.38
CA PRO A 244 17.84 23.25 -8.02
C PRO A 244 16.89 23.73 -6.91
N GLN A 245 16.36 24.95 -7.01
CA GLN A 245 15.38 25.52 -6.06
C GLN A 245 14.06 24.71 -5.93
N ASN A 246 13.74 23.87 -6.91
CA ASN A 246 12.54 23.04 -7.06
C ASN A 246 12.86 21.54 -6.94
N MET A 247 13.96 21.21 -6.27
CA MET A 247 14.50 19.85 -6.20
C MET A 247 14.90 19.50 -4.77
N LEU A 248 14.83 18.19 -4.49
CA LEU A 248 15.16 17.61 -3.21
C LEU A 248 16.02 16.36 -3.43
N LEU A 249 17.26 16.42 -2.95
CA LEU A 249 18.15 15.27 -2.82
C LEU A 249 17.94 14.64 -1.44
N CYS A 250 17.50 13.39 -1.39
CA CYS A 250 17.39 12.61 -0.17
C CYS A 250 18.40 11.46 -0.19
N VAL A 251 19.22 11.34 0.85
CA VAL A 251 20.18 10.24 1.02
C VAL A 251 19.94 9.53 2.34
N VAL A 252 19.76 8.21 2.31
CA VAL A 252 19.51 7.39 3.50
C VAL A 252 20.42 6.18 3.49
N GLY A 253 20.90 5.75 4.66
CA GLY A 253 21.77 4.58 4.82
C GLY A 253 23.04 4.87 5.62
N ARG A 254 24.04 3.99 5.53
CA ARG A 254 25.27 4.03 6.34
C ARG A 254 26.27 5.09 5.84
N VAL A 255 25.88 6.36 5.91
CA VAL A 255 26.62 7.52 5.40
C VAL A 255 26.74 8.62 6.45
N LYS A 256 27.85 9.37 6.44
CA LYS A 256 28.02 10.53 7.34
C LYS A 256 27.36 11.78 6.74
N PRO A 257 26.39 12.44 7.41
CA PRO A 257 25.69 13.59 6.85
C PRO A 257 26.59 14.71 6.33
N ALA A 258 27.64 15.08 7.08
CA ALA A 258 28.57 16.13 6.69
C ALA A 258 29.35 15.82 5.39
N GLU A 259 29.68 14.55 5.14
CA GLU A 259 30.36 14.15 3.89
C GLU A 259 29.41 14.20 2.69
N VAL A 260 28.16 13.76 2.88
CA VAL A 260 27.12 13.80 1.85
C VAL A 260 26.79 15.23 1.45
N ILE A 261 26.64 16.13 2.44
CA ILE A 261 26.37 17.56 2.19
C ILE A 261 27.54 18.23 1.45
N ALA A 262 28.79 17.93 1.82
CA ALA A 262 29.96 18.46 1.14
C ALA A 262 30.07 17.96 -0.32
N GLU A 263 29.78 16.68 -0.57
CA GLU A 263 29.79 16.12 -1.93
C GLU A 263 28.61 16.64 -2.78
N ALA A 264 27.44 16.86 -2.17
CA ALA A 264 26.29 17.48 -2.82
C ALA A 264 26.57 18.95 -3.21
N ASP A 265 27.18 19.75 -2.34
CA ASP A 265 27.59 21.13 -2.70
C ASP A 265 28.67 21.12 -3.80
N ARG A 266 29.63 20.18 -3.74
CA ARG A 266 30.68 20.00 -4.76
C ARG A 266 30.12 19.63 -6.14
N LEU A 267 29.11 18.75 -6.20
CA LEU A 267 28.52 18.28 -7.46
C LEU A 267 27.42 19.21 -7.99
N LEU A 268 26.59 19.78 -7.10
CA LEU A 268 25.32 20.40 -7.45
C LEU A 268 25.22 21.87 -7.05
N GLY A 269 25.96 22.35 -6.04
CA GLY A 269 25.86 23.72 -5.52
C GLY A 269 26.21 24.82 -6.53
N GLY A 270 27.00 24.48 -7.56
CA GLY A 270 27.35 25.38 -8.67
C GLY A 270 26.28 25.52 -9.77
N ILE A 271 25.25 24.67 -9.77
CA ILE A 271 24.18 24.68 -10.79
C ILE A 271 23.29 25.90 -10.56
N ARG A 272 23.01 26.69 -11.61
CA ARG A 272 22.20 27.90 -11.55
C ARG A 272 20.74 27.61 -11.90
N ASN A 273 19.81 28.19 -11.16
CA ASN A 273 18.44 28.34 -11.63
C ASN A 273 18.43 29.41 -12.75
N ILE A 274 17.68 29.14 -13.82
CA ILE A 274 17.53 29.99 -15.01
C ILE A 274 16.07 30.42 -15.25
N ALA A 275 15.11 29.82 -14.55
CA ALA A 275 13.71 30.19 -14.55
C ALA A 275 13.11 30.15 -13.12
N PRO A 276 12.07 30.94 -12.81
CA PRO A 276 11.18 30.67 -11.70
C PRO A 276 10.25 29.49 -12.04
N ILE A 277 9.82 28.73 -11.03
CA ILE A 277 8.77 27.72 -11.21
C ILE A 277 7.40 28.34 -11.01
N THR A 278 6.48 28.02 -11.92
CA THR A 278 5.05 28.27 -11.76
C THR A 278 4.37 26.92 -11.60
N PRO A 279 3.87 26.57 -10.41
CA PRO A 279 3.11 25.33 -10.21
C PRO A 279 1.83 25.32 -11.07
N PRO A 280 1.35 24.14 -11.51
CA PRO A 280 0.05 23.99 -12.16
C PRO A 280 -1.10 24.56 -11.32
N THR A 281 -2.17 25.00 -11.97
CA THR A 281 -3.36 25.49 -11.27
C THR A 281 -4.00 24.38 -10.43
N PRO A 282 -4.41 24.63 -9.17
CA PRO A 282 -5.14 23.67 -8.35
C PRO A 282 -6.40 23.13 -9.04
N PHE A 283 -6.72 21.85 -8.81
CA PHE A 283 -7.91 21.24 -9.40
C PHE A 283 -9.19 21.64 -8.65
N ALA A 284 -10.25 21.96 -9.38
CA ALA A 284 -11.54 22.34 -8.81
C ALA A 284 -12.34 21.11 -8.36
N LEU A 285 -12.43 20.90 -7.04
CA LEU A 285 -13.13 19.75 -6.43
C LEU A 285 -14.64 19.68 -6.75
N LYS A 286 -15.25 20.78 -7.20
CA LYS A 286 -16.64 20.82 -7.66
C LYS A 286 -16.70 20.73 -9.17
N LYS A 287 -17.39 19.69 -9.67
CA LYS A 287 -17.92 19.64 -11.03
C LYS A 287 -19.44 19.60 -10.95
N ASP A 288 -20.08 20.67 -11.42
CA ASP A 288 -21.52 20.71 -11.61
C ASP A 288 -21.83 20.03 -12.94
N GLY A 289 -22.60 18.93 -12.92
CA GLY A 289 -22.88 18.13 -14.11
C GLY A 289 -23.67 16.84 -13.88
N GLY A 290 -23.67 16.31 -12.64
CA GLY A 290 -24.40 15.10 -12.30
C GLY A 290 -23.60 13.81 -12.56
N PRO A 291 -24.14 12.64 -12.17
CA PRO A 291 -23.45 11.37 -12.31
C PRO A 291 -23.20 11.01 -13.77
N ARG A 292 -21.96 10.65 -14.10
CA ARG A 292 -21.53 10.25 -15.45
C ARG A 292 -21.12 8.79 -15.46
N LEU A 293 -21.58 8.04 -16.48
CA LEU A 293 -21.23 6.63 -16.68
C LEU A 293 -20.65 6.41 -18.09
N THR A 294 -19.52 5.71 -18.19
CA THR A 294 -18.88 5.30 -19.44
C THR A 294 -18.76 3.78 -19.49
N ILE A 295 -18.93 3.18 -20.66
CA ILE A 295 -18.77 1.73 -20.89
C ILE A 295 -17.71 1.53 -21.97
N VAL A 296 -16.70 0.71 -21.69
CA VAL A 296 -15.55 0.44 -22.56
C VAL A 296 -15.49 -1.07 -22.86
N PRO A 297 -15.79 -1.53 -24.08
CA PRO A 297 -15.69 -2.93 -24.44
C PRO A 297 -14.23 -3.32 -24.74
N GLY A 298 -13.78 -4.48 -24.25
CA GLY A 298 -12.41 -4.98 -24.47
C GLY A 298 -12.27 -6.49 -24.33
N MET A 299 -11.03 -6.99 -24.51
CA MET A 299 -10.72 -8.43 -24.59
C MET A 299 -10.52 -9.09 -23.20
N TRP A 300 -11.36 -8.73 -22.23
CA TRP A 300 -11.31 -9.22 -20.85
C TRP A 300 -12.42 -10.24 -20.59
N ASN A 301 -12.24 -11.19 -19.66
CA ASN A 301 -13.24 -12.21 -19.34
C ASN A 301 -14.21 -11.76 -18.24
N LYS A 302 -13.81 -10.79 -17.41
CA LYS A 302 -14.59 -10.21 -16.31
C LYS A 302 -15.02 -8.77 -16.62
N VAL A 303 -16.06 -8.30 -15.91
CA VAL A 303 -16.37 -6.88 -15.82
C VAL A 303 -15.47 -6.25 -14.76
N HIS A 304 -14.89 -5.08 -15.07
CA HIS A 304 -14.20 -4.25 -14.10
C HIS A 304 -14.95 -2.90 -13.98
N LEU A 305 -15.55 -2.67 -12.82
CA LEU A 305 -16.27 -1.45 -12.47
C LEU A 305 -15.37 -0.54 -11.63
N GLY A 306 -15.45 0.77 -11.86
CA GLY A 306 -14.98 1.76 -10.91
C GLY A 306 -15.93 2.96 -10.80
N LEU A 307 -16.10 3.45 -9.58
CA LEU A 307 -16.78 4.69 -9.22
C LEU A 307 -15.73 5.63 -8.64
N ALA A 308 -15.61 6.84 -9.19
CA ALA A 308 -14.60 7.81 -8.80
C ALA A 308 -15.23 9.17 -8.46
N PHE A 309 -14.73 9.78 -7.39
CA PHE A 309 -15.12 11.09 -6.87
C PHE A 309 -13.89 11.99 -6.73
N PRO A 310 -14.02 13.32 -6.93
CA PRO A 310 -12.98 14.28 -6.55
C PRO A 310 -12.62 14.16 -5.07
N ALA A 311 -11.35 13.90 -4.78
CA ALA A 311 -10.76 14.03 -3.44
C ALA A 311 -9.96 15.35 -3.36
N PRO A 312 -9.74 15.91 -2.16
CA PRO A 312 -8.99 17.15 -2.00
C PRO A 312 -7.49 16.91 -2.26
N ASP A 313 -6.70 17.99 -2.25
CA ASP A 313 -5.26 17.87 -2.18
C ASP A 313 -4.81 17.16 -0.89
N PHE A 314 -3.62 16.58 -0.94
CA PHE A 314 -2.99 15.85 0.16
C PHE A 314 -2.68 16.67 1.43
N LEU A 315 -2.61 18.02 1.38
CA LEU A 315 -2.44 18.88 2.57
C LEU A 315 -3.76 19.15 3.30
N SER A 316 -4.90 18.82 2.67
CA SER A 316 -6.20 18.96 3.27
C SER A 316 -6.28 18.15 4.58
N GLY A 317 -6.60 18.83 5.68
CA GLY A 317 -6.86 18.19 6.98
C GLY A 317 -8.03 17.19 7.00
N LYS A 318 -8.70 17.00 5.87
CA LYS A 318 -9.73 15.99 5.62
C LYS A 318 -9.16 14.69 5.04
N MET A 319 -7.90 14.65 4.61
CA MET A 319 -7.34 13.50 3.90
C MET A 319 -7.32 12.24 4.78
N ALA A 320 -6.86 12.35 6.03
CA ALA A 320 -6.93 11.23 6.98
C ALA A 320 -8.36 10.72 7.23
N ALA A 321 -9.40 11.57 7.08
CA ALA A 321 -10.79 11.12 7.20
C ALA A 321 -11.23 10.33 5.96
N LEU A 322 -10.73 10.70 4.78
CA LEU A 322 -10.96 9.95 3.53
C LEU A 322 -10.19 8.63 3.51
N ASP A 323 -8.92 8.61 3.93
CA ASP A 323 -8.14 7.37 4.03
C ASP A 323 -8.77 6.40 5.05
N MET A 324 -9.24 6.91 6.21
CA MET A 324 -9.98 6.08 7.17
C MET A 324 -11.33 5.59 6.64
N LEU A 325 -12.09 6.42 5.91
CA LEU A 325 -13.31 5.96 5.23
C LEU A 325 -13.00 4.88 4.18
N ALA A 326 -11.94 5.06 3.38
CA ALA A 326 -11.51 4.08 2.39
C ALA A 326 -11.14 2.75 3.06
N GLN A 327 -10.36 2.78 4.15
CA GLN A 327 -10.01 1.58 4.90
C GLN A 327 -11.24 0.88 5.50
N ILE A 328 -12.20 1.62 6.07
CA ILE A 328 -13.43 1.06 6.64
C ILE A 328 -14.34 0.46 5.57
N LEU A 329 -14.40 1.06 4.38
CA LEU A 329 -15.29 0.64 3.29
C LEU A 329 -14.69 -0.49 2.44
N GLY A 330 -13.38 -0.48 2.12
CA GLY A 330 -12.77 -1.51 1.28
C GLY A 330 -11.24 -1.53 1.26
N GLY A 331 -10.56 -1.31 2.39
CA GLY A 331 -9.10 -1.44 2.48
C GLY A 331 -8.60 -2.85 2.78
N ASP A 332 -9.41 -3.72 3.41
CA ASP A 332 -9.03 -5.07 3.83
C ASP A 332 -10.22 -6.06 3.83
N GLU A 333 -9.97 -7.34 4.15
CA GLU A 333 -11.01 -8.40 4.13
C GLU A 333 -12.12 -8.20 5.19
N THR A 334 -11.93 -7.29 6.15
CA THR A 334 -12.90 -7.01 7.22
C THR A 334 -13.66 -5.69 7.01
N SER A 335 -13.36 -4.96 5.92
CA SER A 335 -14.05 -3.74 5.50
C SER A 335 -15.49 -4.01 5.01
N ARG A 336 -16.36 -3.01 5.13
CA ARG A 336 -17.82 -3.18 4.93
C ARG A 336 -18.21 -3.68 3.55
N LEU A 337 -17.75 -3.03 2.48
CA LEU A 337 -18.13 -3.40 1.11
C LEU A 337 -17.50 -4.75 0.70
N TYR A 338 -16.32 -5.09 1.22
CA TYR A 338 -15.71 -6.41 1.04
C TYR A 338 -16.59 -7.50 1.66
N ARG A 339 -16.95 -7.35 2.93
CA ARG A 339 -17.83 -8.29 3.64
C ARG A 339 -19.16 -8.44 2.90
N GLU A 340 -19.86 -7.33 2.70
CA GLU A 340 -21.19 -7.29 2.10
C GLU A 340 -21.20 -7.93 0.70
N PHE A 341 -20.37 -7.42 -0.23
CA PHE A 341 -20.48 -7.78 -1.64
C PHE A 341 -19.64 -9.00 -2.05
N LYS A 342 -18.49 -9.27 -1.41
CA LYS A 342 -17.64 -10.43 -1.74
C LYS A 342 -17.96 -11.64 -0.85
N TYR A 343 -17.92 -11.48 0.48
CA TYR A 343 -18.02 -12.62 1.39
C TYR A 343 -19.46 -13.09 1.63
N GLU A 344 -20.38 -12.17 1.90
CA GLU A 344 -21.77 -12.45 2.28
C GLU A 344 -22.65 -12.67 1.03
N LYS A 345 -22.66 -11.71 0.08
CA LYS A 345 -23.48 -11.78 -1.15
C LYS A 345 -22.83 -12.44 -2.38
N ARG A 346 -21.50 -12.60 -2.41
CA ARG A 346 -20.72 -13.18 -3.55
C ARG A 346 -20.99 -12.56 -4.93
N LEU A 347 -21.33 -11.27 -4.94
CA LEU A 347 -21.62 -10.51 -6.17
C LEU A 347 -20.35 -10.07 -6.91
N VAL A 348 -19.19 -10.04 -6.24
CA VAL A 348 -17.91 -9.61 -6.80
C VAL A 348 -16.78 -10.60 -6.49
N ASP A 349 -15.75 -10.63 -7.35
CA ASP A 349 -14.48 -11.30 -7.11
C ASP A 349 -13.56 -10.50 -6.16
N SER A 350 -13.65 -9.18 -6.24
CA SER A 350 -12.86 -8.20 -5.50
C SER A 350 -13.64 -6.89 -5.42
N ILE A 351 -13.57 -6.20 -4.29
CA ILE A 351 -14.05 -4.83 -4.14
C ILE A 351 -13.17 -4.10 -3.14
N ASN A 352 -12.63 -2.96 -3.59
CA ASN A 352 -11.65 -2.17 -2.85
C ASN A 352 -12.07 -0.69 -2.86
N VAL A 353 -11.68 0.07 -1.84
CA VAL A 353 -11.80 1.53 -1.79
C VAL A 353 -10.44 2.13 -1.44
N GLY A 354 -10.04 3.20 -2.13
CA GLY A 354 -8.77 3.87 -1.89
C GLY A 354 -8.78 5.33 -2.38
N VAL A 355 -7.80 6.11 -1.94
CA VAL A 355 -7.62 7.51 -2.35
C VAL A 355 -6.29 7.66 -3.08
N SER A 356 -6.33 8.28 -4.27
CA SER A 356 -5.16 8.67 -5.04
C SER A 356 -4.81 10.12 -4.71
N ASN A 357 -3.88 10.31 -3.78
CA ASN A 357 -3.53 11.61 -3.20
C ASN A 357 -2.49 12.31 -4.08
N LEU A 358 -2.83 13.48 -4.63
CA LEU A 358 -1.97 14.28 -5.52
C LEU A 358 -1.73 15.68 -4.92
N GLU A 359 -0.77 16.43 -5.45
CA GLU A 359 -0.37 17.73 -4.88
C GLU A 359 -1.51 18.77 -4.90
N ARG A 360 -2.36 18.72 -5.92
CA ARG A 360 -3.37 19.75 -6.25
C ARG A 360 -4.80 19.22 -6.29
N GLY A 361 -5.04 18.02 -5.75
CA GLY A 361 -6.33 17.33 -5.73
C GLY A 361 -6.16 15.83 -5.49
N GLY A 362 -7.17 15.03 -5.81
CA GLY A 362 -7.06 13.57 -5.78
C GLY A 362 -8.28 12.86 -6.35
N ILE A 363 -8.24 11.53 -6.32
CA ILE A 363 -9.39 10.68 -6.67
C ILE A 363 -9.69 9.72 -5.52
N LEU A 364 -10.88 9.82 -4.94
CA LEU A 364 -11.48 8.78 -4.11
C LEU A 364 -12.12 7.76 -5.06
N MET A 365 -11.75 6.48 -4.98
CA MET A 365 -12.19 5.46 -5.93
C MET A 365 -12.67 4.19 -5.23
N VAL A 366 -13.86 3.72 -5.60
CA VAL A 366 -14.37 2.37 -5.33
C VAL A 366 -14.15 1.55 -6.60
N SER A 367 -13.46 0.41 -6.53
CA SER A 367 -13.18 -0.47 -7.68
C SER A 367 -13.62 -1.90 -7.40
N ALA A 368 -14.24 -2.55 -8.38
CA ALA A 368 -14.72 -3.92 -8.27
C ALA A 368 -14.49 -4.74 -9.55
N THR A 369 -14.30 -6.05 -9.40
CA THR A 369 -14.24 -7.03 -10.50
C THR A 369 -15.33 -8.07 -10.28
N LEU A 370 -16.07 -8.46 -11.33
CA LEU A 370 -17.22 -9.35 -11.23
C LEU A 370 -17.58 -10.03 -12.55
N ASP A 371 -18.47 -11.03 -12.47
CA ASP A 371 -19.13 -11.63 -13.62
C ASP A 371 -20.18 -10.67 -14.23
N ALA A 372 -20.37 -10.75 -15.54
CA ALA A 372 -21.20 -9.79 -16.30
C ALA A 372 -22.71 -9.86 -15.98
N ASP A 373 -23.21 -11.03 -15.62
CA ASP A 373 -24.60 -11.29 -15.23
C ASP A 373 -24.93 -10.72 -13.84
N LYS A 374 -23.95 -10.65 -12.94
CA LYS A 374 -24.09 -10.06 -11.59
C LYS A 374 -24.15 -8.54 -11.59
N LEU A 375 -23.66 -7.88 -12.65
CA LEU A 375 -23.51 -6.42 -12.72
C LEU A 375 -24.79 -5.62 -12.42
N PRO A 376 -25.98 -5.94 -12.96
CA PRO A 376 -27.18 -5.15 -12.68
C PRO A 376 -27.55 -5.18 -11.19
N VAL A 377 -27.49 -6.37 -10.58
CA VAL A 377 -27.82 -6.58 -9.15
C VAL A 377 -26.78 -5.92 -8.25
N PHE A 378 -25.50 -6.04 -8.61
CA PHE A 378 -24.42 -5.43 -7.86
C PHE A 378 -24.45 -3.89 -7.93
N TRP A 379 -24.66 -3.31 -9.10
CA TRP A 379 -24.76 -1.86 -9.27
C TRP A 379 -25.93 -1.27 -8.49
N ASP A 380 -27.11 -1.89 -8.58
CA ASP A 380 -28.32 -1.45 -7.90
C ASP A 380 -28.15 -1.43 -6.37
N GLN A 381 -27.53 -2.49 -5.83
CA GLN A 381 -27.25 -2.59 -4.39
C GLN A 381 -26.07 -1.71 -3.93
N LEU A 382 -25.00 -1.58 -4.71
CA LEU A 382 -23.87 -0.70 -4.38
C LEU A 382 -24.30 0.77 -4.36
N THR A 383 -25.11 1.20 -5.33
CA THR A 383 -25.63 2.57 -5.37
C THR A 383 -26.65 2.83 -4.26
N THR A 384 -27.44 1.83 -3.88
CA THR A 384 -28.31 1.90 -2.68
C THR A 384 -27.50 2.02 -1.39
N GLU A 385 -26.47 1.18 -1.21
CA GLU A 385 -25.61 1.17 -0.02
C GLU A 385 -24.88 2.52 0.15
N LEU A 386 -24.25 3.02 -0.92
CA LEU A 386 -23.55 4.31 -0.88
C LEU A 386 -24.51 5.51 -0.69
N ALA A 387 -25.76 5.42 -1.14
CA ALA A 387 -26.77 6.43 -0.88
C ALA A 387 -27.30 6.40 0.57
N GLY A 388 -27.43 5.21 1.14
CA GLY A 388 -27.98 4.98 2.48
C GLY A 388 -26.94 4.98 3.62
N PHE A 389 -25.65 5.06 3.31
CA PHE A 389 -24.57 4.86 4.29
C PHE A 389 -24.54 5.93 5.40
N ASP A 390 -25.05 5.57 6.58
CA ASP A 390 -24.85 6.36 7.79
C ASP A 390 -23.46 6.09 8.39
N ALA A 391 -22.54 7.02 8.20
CA ALA A 391 -21.22 6.98 8.82
C ALA A 391 -21.22 7.07 10.36
N HIS A 392 -22.32 7.47 11.02
CA HIS A 392 -22.41 7.37 12.49
C HIS A 392 -22.64 5.91 12.96
N SER A 393 -23.06 5.01 12.07
CA SER A 393 -23.12 3.56 12.32
C SER A 393 -21.75 2.88 12.35
N ILE A 394 -20.66 3.61 12.06
CA ILE A 394 -19.28 3.13 12.20
C ILE A 394 -19.00 2.83 13.67
N THR A 395 -18.50 1.63 13.97
CA THR A 395 -18.14 1.21 15.32
C THR A 395 -16.77 1.73 15.72
N ASP A 396 -16.53 1.87 17.03
CA ASP A 396 -15.25 2.34 17.54
C ASP A 396 -14.13 1.29 17.32
N GLN A 397 -14.50 0.01 17.15
CA GLN A 397 -13.61 -1.06 16.71
C GLN A 397 -13.16 -0.86 15.24
N GLU A 398 -14.07 -0.49 14.32
CA GLU A 398 -13.72 -0.18 12.93
C GLU A 398 -12.80 1.06 12.84
N ILE A 399 -13.07 2.11 13.61
CA ILE A 399 -12.19 3.29 13.70
C ILE A 399 -10.80 2.90 14.21
N THR A 400 -10.74 2.10 15.28
CA THR A 400 -9.49 1.64 15.88
C THR A 400 -8.70 0.76 14.90
N ARG A 401 -9.36 -0.16 14.20
CA ARG A 401 -8.75 -1.04 13.19
C ARG A 401 -8.25 -0.26 11.98
N ALA A 402 -9.04 0.67 11.45
CA ALA A 402 -8.64 1.50 10.31
C ALA A 402 -7.41 2.37 10.64
N ARG A 403 -7.40 2.99 11.82
CA ARG A 403 -6.23 3.71 12.37
C ARG A 403 -5.01 2.80 12.45
N THR A 404 -5.18 1.62 13.05
CA THR A 404 -4.11 0.62 13.24
C THR A 404 -3.49 0.19 11.91
N ASN A 405 -4.31 -0.04 10.88
CA ASN A 405 -3.82 -0.45 9.56
C ASN A 405 -3.08 0.69 8.85
N ILE A 406 -3.60 1.91 8.88
CA ILE A 406 -2.96 3.11 8.32
C ILE A 406 -1.63 3.41 9.02
N GLU A 407 -1.57 3.29 10.35
CA GLU A 407 -0.33 3.35 11.13
C GLU A 407 0.65 2.26 10.66
N ALA A 408 0.22 1.00 10.61
CA ALA A 408 1.07 -0.12 10.19
C ALA A 408 1.66 0.06 8.79
N ASP A 409 0.86 0.44 7.78
CA ASP A 409 1.34 0.66 6.41
C ASP A 409 2.37 1.80 6.33
N ILE A 410 2.19 2.86 7.13
CA ILE A 410 3.14 3.97 7.24
C ILE A 410 4.49 3.52 7.84
N PHE A 411 4.49 2.58 8.78
CA PHE A 411 5.72 2.04 9.37
C PHE A 411 6.39 0.97 8.50
N LEU A 412 5.62 0.05 7.93
CA LEU A 412 6.12 -1.01 7.03
C LEU A 412 6.82 -0.42 5.80
N ALA A 413 6.34 0.72 5.29
CA ALA A 413 6.99 1.47 4.21
C ALA A 413 8.43 1.96 4.53
N ARG A 414 8.89 1.86 5.79
CA ARG A 414 10.24 2.27 6.25
C ARG A 414 11.18 1.10 6.58
N GLU A 415 10.73 -0.15 6.37
CA GLU A 415 11.55 -1.35 6.61
C GLU A 415 12.81 -1.36 5.73
N THR A 416 12.72 -0.88 4.49
CA THR A 416 13.85 -0.75 3.55
C THR A 416 14.45 0.66 3.54
N ILE A 417 15.73 0.77 3.15
CA ILE A 417 16.44 2.05 3.04
C ILE A 417 15.81 2.93 1.94
N GLY A 418 15.57 2.37 0.74
CA GLY A 418 14.82 3.06 -0.31
C GLY A 418 13.37 3.42 0.04
N GLY A 419 12.68 2.60 0.84
CA GLY A 419 11.34 2.91 1.35
C GLY A 419 11.34 4.12 2.28
N LEU A 420 12.24 4.12 3.26
CA LEU A 420 12.47 5.26 4.16
C LEU A 420 12.89 6.52 3.39
N ALA A 421 13.76 6.41 2.38
CA ALA A 421 14.16 7.52 1.52
C ALA A 421 12.99 8.06 0.67
N SER A 422 12.11 7.19 0.20
CA SER A 422 10.91 7.56 -0.56
C SER A 422 9.90 8.31 0.32
N LYS A 423 9.61 7.77 1.51
CA LYS A 423 8.77 8.42 2.53
C LYS A 423 9.32 9.78 2.93
N LEU A 424 10.58 9.85 3.34
CA LEU A 424 11.23 11.09 3.79
C LEU A 424 11.27 12.17 2.69
N ALA A 425 11.57 11.79 1.44
CA ALA A 425 11.57 12.72 0.31
C ALA A 425 10.16 13.26 0.02
N ARG A 426 9.14 12.39 0.00
CA ARG A 426 7.74 12.80 -0.19
C ARG A 426 7.27 13.72 0.95
N GLN A 427 7.61 13.37 2.18
CA GLN A 427 7.20 14.13 3.36
C GLN A 427 7.71 15.58 3.35
N TYR A 428 8.93 15.80 2.88
CA TYR A 428 9.53 17.14 2.78
C TYR A 428 9.20 17.89 1.49
N ALA A 429 9.04 17.21 0.35
CA ALA A 429 8.66 17.85 -0.91
C ALA A 429 7.18 18.25 -0.92
N PHE A 430 6.34 17.44 -0.28
CA PHE A 430 4.89 17.58 -0.29
C PHE A 430 4.34 17.80 1.13
N GLU A 431 4.40 16.78 2.01
CA GLU A 431 3.54 16.60 3.23
C GLU A 431 3.73 17.62 4.37
N GLY A 432 4.35 18.78 4.12
CA GLY A 432 4.49 19.87 5.08
C GLY A 432 5.83 19.87 5.85
N GLY A 433 6.81 19.07 5.40
CA GLY A 433 8.13 19.03 6.02
C GLY A 433 8.25 18.02 7.15
N GLN A 434 9.20 18.26 8.05
CA GLN A 434 9.60 17.32 9.11
C GLN A 434 8.46 16.84 10.03
N GLU A 435 7.46 17.70 10.27
CA GLU A 435 6.31 17.39 11.11
C GLU A 435 5.15 16.75 10.31
N GLY A 436 5.23 16.70 8.98
CA GLY A 436 4.15 16.29 8.08
C GLY A 436 3.51 14.94 8.40
N GLU A 437 4.33 13.90 8.57
CA GLU A 437 3.85 12.55 8.86
C GLU A 437 3.24 12.44 10.27
N ALA A 438 3.83 13.14 11.26
CA ALA A 438 3.27 13.27 12.60
C ALA A 438 1.93 14.04 12.59
N ASN A 439 1.80 15.06 11.73
CA ASN A 439 0.57 15.82 11.48
C ASN A 439 -0.48 15.07 10.64
N TYR A 440 -0.09 14.01 9.92
CA TYR A 440 -1.04 13.12 9.25
C TYR A 440 -1.58 12.08 10.25
N LEU A 441 -0.68 11.37 10.93
CA LEU A 441 -1.02 10.47 12.03
C LEU A 441 -1.77 11.23 13.14
N ALA A 442 -1.57 12.56 13.23
CA ALA A 442 -2.35 13.45 14.07
C ALA A 442 -3.85 13.36 13.83
N ALA A 443 -4.22 13.43 12.55
CA ALA A 443 -5.60 13.44 12.15
C ALA A 443 -6.21 12.04 12.31
N VAL A 444 -5.50 10.98 11.91
CA VAL A 444 -5.93 9.58 12.07
C VAL A 444 -6.17 9.22 13.56
N ALA A 445 -5.27 9.64 14.46
CA ALA A 445 -5.38 9.42 15.90
C ALA A 445 -6.55 10.22 16.53
N GLY A 446 -6.78 11.45 16.08
CA GLY A 446 -7.88 12.30 16.54
C GLY A 446 -9.23 12.07 15.86
N MET A 447 -9.34 11.08 14.97
CA MET A 447 -10.55 10.85 14.16
C MET A 447 -11.72 10.28 14.98
N ASP A 448 -12.92 10.80 14.75
CA ASP A 448 -14.18 10.33 15.33
C ASP A 448 -15.28 10.13 14.27
N LYS A 449 -16.45 9.64 14.70
CA LYS A 449 -17.61 9.39 13.82
C LYS A 449 -18.15 10.67 13.17
N ASN A 450 -18.02 11.82 13.83
CA ASN A 450 -18.52 13.10 13.31
C ASN A 450 -17.64 13.60 12.16
N ALA A 451 -16.32 13.47 12.29
CA ALA A 451 -15.34 13.79 11.25
C ALA A 451 -15.47 12.85 10.05
N LEU A 452 -15.60 11.53 10.28
CA LEU A 452 -15.88 10.56 9.22
C LEU A 452 -17.22 10.84 8.52
N ALA A 453 -18.27 11.16 9.26
CA ALA A 453 -19.57 11.50 8.66
C ALA A 453 -19.58 12.85 7.93
N ALA A 454 -18.76 13.82 8.35
CA ALA A 454 -18.55 15.06 7.60
C ALA A 454 -17.82 14.79 6.28
N ALA A 455 -16.73 14.02 6.31
CA ALA A 455 -15.99 13.63 5.11
C ALA A 455 -16.85 12.80 4.14
N TYR A 456 -17.67 11.87 4.65
CA TYR A 456 -18.54 11.06 3.81
C TYR A 456 -19.53 11.93 3.02
N ARG A 457 -20.27 12.81 3.72
CA ARG A 457 -21.23 13.74 3.09
C ARG A 457 -20.58 14.76 2.14
N GLU A 458 -19.29 15.06 2.30
CA GLU A 458 -18.59 16.02 1.45
C GLU A 458 -18.10 15.40 0.13
N PHE A 459 -17.61 14.16 0.16
CA PHE A 459 -16.89 13.53 -0.95
C PHE A 459 -17.62 12.36 -1.62
N PHE A 460 -18.38 11.55 -0.89
CA PHE A 460 -19.26 10.53 -1.48
C PHE A 460 -20.54 11.21 -1.96
N ARG A 461 -20.48 11.78 -3.17
CA ARG A 461 -21.52 12.64 -3.73
C ARG A 461 -21.92 12.27 -5.16
N PRO A 462 -23.21 11.99 -5.43
CA PRO A 462 -23.64 11.50 -6.74
C PRO A 462 -23.48 12.54 -7.85
N GLU A 463 -23.48 13.84 -7.52
CA GLU A 463 -23.33 14.90 -8.52
C GLU A 463 -21.91 14.99 -9.09
N ALA A 464 -20.91 14.51 -8.34
CA ALA A 464 -19.51 14.50 -8.70
C ALA A 464 -19.04 13.10 -9.20
N LEU A 465 -19.89 12.09 -9.11
CA LEU A 465 -19.59 10.71 -9.45
C LEU A 465 -19.28 10.53 -10.94
N SER A 466 -18.07 10.06 -11.22
CA SER A 466 -17.65 9.56 -12.53
C SER A 466 -17.47 8.05 -12.45
N ALA A 467 -18.24 7.27 -13.20
CA ALA A 467 -18.22 5.82 -13.20
C ALA A 467 -17.79 5.27 -14.57
N ALA A 468 -17.05 4.16 -14.56
CA ALA A 468 -16.57 3.47 -15.75
C ALA A 468 -16.71 1.96 -15.60
N ILE A 469 -17.20 1.30 -16.67
CA ILE A 469 -17.38 -0.14 -16.75
C ILE A 469 -16.56 -0.66 -17.93
N LEU A 470 -15.52 -1.43 -17.65
CA LEU A 470 -14.81 -2.21 -18.65
C LEU A 470 -15.51 -3.55 -18.81
N ALA A 471 -15.89 -3.89 -20.04
CA ALA A 471 -16.83 -4.96 -20.35
C ALA A 471 -16.22 -6.02 -21.29
N PRO A 472 -16.46 -7.32 -21.04
CA PRO A 472 -16.10 -8.39 -21.97
C PRO A 472 -16.70 -8.18 -23.36
N LYS A 473 -15.87 -8.30 -24.40
CA LYS A 473 -16.29 -8.10 -25.80
C LYS A 473 -17.42 -9.05 -26.19
N GLY A 474 -18.57 -8.47 -26.53
CA GLY A 474 -19.79 -9.21 -26.91
C GLY A 474 -20.86 -9.20 -25.82
N VAL A 475 -20.52 -8.83 -24.58
CA VAL A 475 -21.51 -8.51 -23.54
C VAL A 475 -22.09 -7.13 -23.83
N ALA A 476 -23.39 -7.08 -24.11
CA ALA A 476 -24.12 -5.81 -24.19
C ALA A 476 -24.54 -5.37 -22.79
N ILE A 477 -24.12 -4.15 -22.40
CA ILE A 477 -24.49 -3.52 -21.13
C ILE A 477 -25.25 -2.23 -21.48
N ASP A 478 -26.51 -2.12 -21.06
CA ASP A 478 -27.27 -0.89 -21.24
C ASP A 478 -26.91 0.12 -20.15
N LYS A 479 -26.53 1.33 -20.58
CA LYS A 479 -26.19 2.47 -19.72
C LYS A 479 -27.42 3.12 -19.10
N ALA A 480 -28.58 3.07 -19.76
CA ALA A 480 -29.76 3.83 -19.32
C ALA A 480 -30.39 3.30 -18.01
N PRO A 481 -30.61 1.98 -17.81
CA PRO A 481 -31.09 1.45 -16.54
C PRO A 481 -30.14 1.70 -15.37
N LEU A 482 -28.83 1.63 -15.61
CA LEU A 482 -27.81 1.86 -14.58
C LEU A 482 -27.82 3.32 -14.11
N LEU A 483 -27.89 4.29 -15.03
CA LEU A 483 -28.04 5.70 -14.68
C LEU A 483 -29.40 6.00 -14.01
N ALA A 484 -30.48 5.35 -14.44
CA ALA A 484 -31.80 5.53 -13.83
C ALA A 484 -31.84 5.01 -12.37
N SER A 485 -31.32 3.81 -12.10
CA SER A 485 -31.18 3.26 -10.74
C SER A 485 -30.32 4.18 -9.85
N LEU A 486 -29.18 4.65 -10.34
CA LEU A 486 -28.33 5.60 -9.61
C LEU A 486 -29.04 6.91 -9.30
N GLN A 487 -29.80 7.49 -10.24
CA GLN A 487 -30.57 8.72 -10.02
C GLN A 487 -31.79 8.51 -9.09
N GLN A 488 -32.37 7.31 -9.08
CA GLN A 488 -33.45 6.92 -8.17
C GLN A 488 -32.95 6.76 -6.74
N HIS A 489 -31.76 6.16 -6.55
CA HIS A 489 -31.23 5.85 -5.23
C HIS A 489 -30.42 6.99 -4.62
N TRP A 490 -29.66 7.75 -5.41
CA TRP A 490 -28.72 8.76 -4.90
C TRP A 490 -28.94 10.17 -5.50
N PRO A 491 -29.90 10.95 -4.97
CA PRO A 491 -30.15 12.33 -5.39
C PRO A 491 -29.15 13.36 -4.77
N ALA A 492 -29.13 14.57 -5.34
CA ALA A 492 -28.20 15.65 -5.03
C ALA A 492 -28.47 16.41 -3.70
N ALA A 493 -27.44 16.95 -3.03
CA ALA A 493 -27.54 17.60 -1.70
C ALA A 493 -26.47 18.71 -1.38
N PRO A 494 -26.70 19.58 -0.35
CA PRO A 494 -25.77 20.64 0.12
C PRO A 494 -24.88 20.25 1.34
N ALA A 495 -23.77 20.97 1.64
CA ALA A 495 -22.66 20.48 2.50
C ALA A 495 -22.02 21.45 3.56
N ALA A 496 -21.30 20.91 4.58
CA ALA A 496 -20.49 21.59 5.65
C ALA A 496 -19.47 20.65 6.40
N ALA A 497 -18.46 21.13 7.18
CA ALA A 497 -17.22 20.38 7.63
C ALA A 497 -16.58 20.66 9.06
N ALA A 498 -15.51 19.92 9.50
CA ALA A 498 -14.80 19.94 10.85
C ALA A 498 -13.26 19.47 10.91
N ALA A 499 -12.59 19.24 12.11
CA ALA A 499 -11.09 19.02 12.33
C ALA A 499 -10.56 18.18 13.62
N THR A 500 -9.22 18.00 13.92
CA THR A 500 -8.50 16.80 14.61
C THR A 500 -7.20 16.98 15.59
N GLY A 501 -6.45 15.92 16.14
CA GLY A 501 -5.09 15.92 16.90
C GLY A 501 -4.48 14.69 17.82
N PRO A 502 -3.13 14.55 18.27
CA PRO A 502 -2.36 13.30 18.80
C PRO A 502 -1.10 13.27 19.87
N ALA A 503 -0.11 12.26 19.86
CA ALA A 503 1.21 12.03 20.70
C ALA A 503 2.38 11.00 20.16
N ASN A 504 3.35 10.27 20.92
CA ASN A 504 4.56 9.36 20.45
C ASN A 504 5.32 8.22 21.41
N GLY A 505 6.29 7.28 20.97
CA GLY A 505 6.86 5.89 21.52
C GLY A 505 8.41 5.29 21.40
N THR A 506 8.84 3.96 21.10
CA THR A 506 10.26 3.29 20.73
C THR A 506 10.82 1.94 21.49
N ALA A 507 11.68 0.83 21.20
CA ALA A 507 12.46 -0.05 20.15
C ALA A 507 13.02 -1.57 20.55
N ILE A 508 14.04 -2.28 19.87
CA ILE A 508 14.39 -3.80 19.60
C ILE A 508 15.52 -4.77 20.31
N ARG A 509 15.60 -6.15 20.03
CA ARG A 509 16.62 -7.28 20.42
C ARG A 509 16.55 -8.76 19.72
N GLN A 510 17.10 -9.97 20.17
CA GLN A 510 17.18 -11.39 19.46
C GLN A 510 17.38 -12.80 20.28
N VAL A 511 17.12 -14.09 19.77
CA VAL A 511 17.11 -15.51 20.47
C VAL A 511 17.36 -16.87 19.62
N ALA A 512 17.31 -18.13 20.19
CA ALA A 512 17.32 -19.52 19.56
C ALA A 512 16.45 -20.60 20.32
N LEU A 513 16.06 -21.77 19.74
CA LEU A 513 15.03 -22.72 20.30
C LEU A 513 15.43 -24.22 20.52
N PRO A 514 14.80 -24.94 21.49
CA PRO A 514 14.91 -26.40 21.63
C PRO A 514 14.13 -27.12 20.53
N GLY A 515 14.79 -28.02 19.80
CA GLY A 515 14.20 -28.75 18.65
C GLY A 515 14.89 -28.47 17.31
N GLY A 516 15.90 -27.59 17.28
CA GLY A 516 16.72 -27.30 16.08
C GLY A 516 16.27 -26.07 15.28
N GLY A 517 15.13 -25.47 15.64
CA GLY A 517 14.70 -24.18 15.07
C GLY A 517 15.45 -22.98 15.66
N VAL A 518 15.48 -21.87 14.91
CA VAL A 518 16.07 -20.60 15.35
C VAL A 518 14.95 -19.56 15.49
N LEU A 519 14.86 -18.91 16.64
CA LEU A 519 13.92 -17.80 16.88
C LEU A 519 14.63 -16.47 16.61
N VAL A 520 14.51 -15.97 15.39
CA VAL A 520 14.86 -14.57 15.07
C VAL A 520 13.83 -13.65 15.73
N LEU A 521 13.97 -13.47 17.04
CA LEU A 521 13.23 -12.50 17.82
C LEU A 521 13.66 -11.08 17.41
N GLN A 522 12.73 -10.13 17.46
CA GLN A 522 12.97 -8.70 17.53
C GLN A 522 11.85 -8.12 18.42
N PRO A 523 12.08 -7.79 19.72
CA PRO A 523 11.04 -7.19 20.55
C PRO A 523 10.96 -5.69 20.25
N ASP A 524 10.36 -5.34 19.12
CA ASP A 524 10.36 -3.96 18.63
C ASP A 524 9.36 -3.09 19.39
N ALA A 525 9.79 -2.38 20.42
CA ALA A 525 8.92 -1.42 21.10
C ALA A 525 8.69 -0.10 20.32
N THR A 526 9.12 0.04 19.05
CA THR A 526 8.59 1.13 18.20
C THR A 526 7.10 0.93 17.92
N LEU A 527 6.63 -0.31 17.83
CA LEU A 527 5.23 -0.68 17.62
C LEU A 527 4.81 -1.69 18.70
N PRO A 528 3.62 -1.59 19.30
CA PRO A 528 3.17 -2.57 20.30
C PRO A 528 2.73 -3.91 19.65
N TYR A 529 3.49 -4.41 18.66
CA TYR A 529 3.19 -5.54 17.79
C TYR A 529 4.31 -6.58 17.76
N ALA A 530 3.94 -7.86 17.67
CA ALA A 530 4.80 -8.96 17.30
C ALA A 530 4.48 -9.40 15.86
N ALA A 531 5.53 -9.68 15.09
CA ALA A 531 5.44 -10.46 13.87
C ALA A 531 6.08 -11.83 14.11
N VAL A 532 5.37 -12.89 13.77
CA VAL A 532 5.84 -14.28 13.87
C VAL A 532 5.74 -14.90 12.49
N ASN A 533 6.86 -15.36 11.94
CA ASN A 533 6.86 -16.15 10.70
C ASN A 533 7.42 -17.54 11.00
N LEU A 534 6.57 -18.55 10.87
CA LEU A 534 6.96 -19.95 10.94
C LEU A 534 7.16 -20.44 9.50
N ALA A 535 8.33 -21.01 9.22
CA ALA A 535 8.70 -21.50 7.90
C ALA A 535 9.25 -22.92 8.00
N TRP A 536 8.75 -23.79 7.12
CA TRP A 536 9.20 -25.17 6.95
C TRP A 536 9.80 -25.32 5.55
N THR A 537 10.83 -26.15 5.43
CA THR A 537 11.30 -26.66 4.15
C THR A 537 10.40 -27.79 3.65
N GLY A 538 10.17 -27.83 2.33
CA GLY A 538 9.08 -28.57 1.71
C GLY A 538 7.94 -27.65 1.31
N GLY A 539 7.27 -27.97 0.20
CA GLY A 539 6.23 -27.15 -0.43
C GLY A 539 5.61 -27.92 -1.59
N ASP A 540 5.25 -27.24 -2.68
CA ASP A 540 4.67 -27.87 -3.87
C ASP A 540 5.58 -28.95 -4.50
N ALA A 541 6.89 -28.93 -4.22
CA ALA A 541 7.85 -29.96 -4.63
C ALA A 541 7.64 -31.34 -3.98
N LEU A 542 6.78 -31.44 -2.96
CA LEU A 542 6.43 -32.69 -2.28
C LEU A 542 5.12 -33.32 -2.78
N LEU A 543 4.47 -32.72 -3.78
CA LEU A 543 3.17 -33.15 -4.31
C LEU A 543 3.30 -34.16 -5.46
N GLU A 544 2.29 -35.00 -5.64
CA GLU A 544 2.12 -35.80 -6.87
C GLU A 544 1.44 -34.99 -8.00
N PRO A 545 1.56 -35.38 -9.28
CA PRO A 545 0.96 -34.62 -10.40
C PRO A 545 -0.57 -34.50 -10.34
N SER A 546 -1.25 -35.37 -9.59
CA SER A 546 -2.69 -35.33 -9.32
C SER A 546 -3.08 -34.46 -8.11
N GLU A 547 -2.10 -33.91 -7.39
CA GLU A 547 -2.28 -33.09 -6.18
C GLU A 547 -1.93 -31.61 -6.43
N GLN A 548 -1.78 -31.20 -7.69
CA GLN A 548 -1.54 -29.80 -8.07
C GLN A 548 -2.63 -28.87 -7.52
N GLY A 549 -2.23 -27.71 -6.98
CA GLY A 549 -3.13 -26.80 -6.27
C GLY A 549 -3.44 -27.20 -4.82
N LEU A 550 -3.07 -28.40 -4.35
CA LEU A 550 -3.31 -28.81 -2.96
C LEU A 550 -2.52 -27.98 -1.95
N GLY A 551 -1.29 -27.57 -2.27
CA GLY A 551 -0.49 -26.68 -1.41
C GLY A 551 -1.14 -25.31 -1.22
N ALA A 552 -1.69 -24.73 -2.30
CA ALA A 552 -2.41 -23.46 -2.26
C ALA A 552 -3.75 -23.59 -1.50
N LEU A 553 -4.49 -24.68 -1.71
CA LEU A 553 -5.69 -24.98 -0.92
C LEU A 553 -5.35 -25.12 0.57
N ALA A 554 -4.31 -25.89 0.92
CA ALA A 554 -3.88 -26.08 2.30
C ALA A 554 -3.47 -24.75 2.97
N ALA A 555 -2.71 -23.90 2.26
CA ALA A 555 -2.37 -22.56 2.73
C ALA A 555 -3.60 -21.67 2.92
N SER A 556 -4.53 -21.64 1.96
CA SER A 556 -5.77 -20.84 2.07
C SER A 556 -6.76 -21.33 3.13
N LEU A 557 -6.58 -22.57 3.63
CA LEU A 557 -7.50 -23.21 4.59
C LEU A 557 -6.93 -23.38 6.00
N ILE A 558 -5.61 -23.43 6.20
CA ILE A 558 -5.02 -23.61 7.54
C ILE A 558 -5.31 -22.44 8.48
N THR A 559 -5.55 -21.25 7.92
CA THR A 559 -5.97 -20.04 8.64
C THR A 559 -7.50 -19.90 8.80
N ARG A 560 -8.32 -20.78 8.18
CA ARG A 560 -9.80 -20.66 8.12
C ARG A 560 -10.57 -21.48 9.18
N GLY A 561 -9.90 -22.09 10.16
CA GLY A 561 -10.59 -22.77 11.27
C GLY A 561 -9.81 -23.91 11.94
N THR A 562 -10.14 -24.19 13.20
CA THR A 562 -9.54 -25.24 14.04
C THR A 562 -10.62 -26.23 14.47
N THR A 563 -10.29 -27.44 14.93
CA THR A 563 -11.31 -28.38 15.44
C THR A 563 -12.06 -27.85 16.68
N ALA A 564 -11.62 -26.72 17.25
CA ALA A 564 -12.29 -26.01 18.35
C ALA A 564 -12.99 -24.71 17.93
N ARG A 565 -12.75 -24.19 16.70
CA ARG A 565 -13.21 -22.87 16.24
C ARG A 565 -13.63 -22.89 14.77
N THR A 566 -14.84 -22.41 14.48
CA THR A 566 -15.30 -22.15 13.10
C THR A 566 -14.48 -21.02 12.45
N ALA A 567 -14.61 -20.83 11.13
CA ALA A 567 -14.00 -19.71 10.42
C ALA A 567 -14.33 -18.37 11.07
N ASN A 568 -15.63 -18.11 11.30
CA ASN A 568 -16.10 -16.91 12.01
C ASN A 568 -15.45 -16.80 13.41
N GLN A 569 -15.40 -17.86 14.22
CA GLN A 569 -14.78 -17.80 15.54
C GLN A 569 -13.26 -17.60 15.52
N VAL A 570 -12.60 -17.88 14.40
CA VAL A 570 -11.20 -17.49 14.16
C VAL A 570 -11.12 -16.03 13.73
N GLU A 571 -11.95 -15.59 12.79
CA GLU A 571 -11.98 -14.21 12.28
C GLU A 571 -12.40 -13.19 13.35
N ASP A 572 -13.41 -13.52 14.17
CA ASP A 572 -13.83 -12.79 15.38
C ASP A 572 -12.66 -12.67 16.36
N PHE A 573 -12.00 -13.79 16.69
CA PHE A 573 -10.85 -13.81 17.59
C PHE A 573 -9.70 -12.96 17.04
N LEU A 574 -9.38 -13.07 15.74
CA LEU A 574 -8.35 -12.25 15.10
C LEU A 574 -8.72 -10.76 15.16
N SER A 575 -9.98 -10.40 14.88
CA SER A 575 -10.47 -9.01 14.95
C SER A 575 -10.41 -8.44 16.37
N ASP A 576 -10.84 -9.20 17.38
CA ASP A 576 -10.78 -8.82 18.80
C ASP A 576 -9.35 -8.63 19.30
N HIS A 577 -8.43 -9.45 18.78
CA HIS A 577 -7.01 -9.38 19.11
C HIS A 577 -6.23 -8.47 18.14
N ALA A 578 -6.89 -7.74 17.23
CA ALA A 578 -6.29 -6.93 16.15
C ALA A 578 -5.14 -7.64 15.40
N ALA A 579 -5.31 -8.94 15.18
CA ALA A 579 -4.34 -9.84 14.60
C ALA A 579 -4.66 -10.15 13.13
N ALA A 580 -3.61 -10.35 12.34
CA ALA A 580 -3.69 -10.91 11.00
C ALA A 580 -2.93 -12.24 10.95
N LEU A 581 -3.47 -13.20 10.22
CA LEU A 581 -2.79 -14.44 9.86
C LEU A 581 -2.61 -14.54 8.35
N SER A 582 -1.52 -15.17 7.94
CA SER A 582 -1.22 -15.50 6.56
C SER A 582 -0.66 -16.91 6.48
N ALA A 583 -0.84 -17.57 5.33
CA ALA A 583 -0.11 -18.78 5.02
C ALA A 583 0.17 -18.84 3.52
N SER A 584 1.30 -19.44 3.14
CA SER A 584 1.64 -19.63 1.73
C SER A 584 2.49 -20.87 1.51
N THR A 585 2.21 -21.57 0.41
CA THR A 585 3.12 -22.57 -0.18
C THR A 585 4.01 -21.90 -1.23
N GLY A 586 5.29 -22.22 -1.26
CA GLY A 586 6.20 -22.05 -2.38
C GLY A 586 6.58 -23.41 -2.95
N THR A 587 7.55 -23.46 -3.87
CA THR A 587 8.03 -24.74 -4.40
C THR A 587 8.72 -25.58 -3.31
N GLU A 588 9.61 -24.98 -2.53
CA GLU A 588 10.42 -25.68 -1.51
C GLU A 588 10.18 -25.16 -0.08
N THR A 589 9.17 -24.32 0.14
CA THR A 589 8.84 -23.76 1.45
C THR A 589 7.33 -23.76 1.71
N PHE A 590 6.95 -23.94 2.97
CA PHE A 590 5.61 -23.65 3.46
C PHE A 590 5.73 -22.68 4.63
N THR A 591 4.85 -21.69 4.69
CA THR A 591 4.93 -20.59 5.64
C THR A 591 3.59 -20.35 6.30
N VAL A 592 3.60 -20.10 7.62
CA VAL A 592 2.46 -19.59 8.39
C VAL A 592 2.94 -18.37 9.16
N GLY A 593 2.37 -17.22 8.83
CA GLY A 593 2.70 -15.92 9.40
C GLY A 593 1.58 -15.39 10.29
N ALA A 594 1.97 -14.60 11.29
CA ALA A 594 1.06 -13.86 12.16
C ALA A 594 1.63 -12.46 12.43
N LYS A 595 0.77 -11.45 12.46
CA LYS A 595 1.08 -10.11 12.98
C LYS A 595 0.00 -9.73 13.99
N PHE A 596 0.36 -9.37 15.21
CA PHE A 596 -0.60 -9.10 16.30
C PHE A 596 -0.01 -8.21 17.39
N PRO A 597 -0.83 -7.44 18.15
CA PRO A 597 -0.37 -6.67 19.30
C PRO A 597 0.30 -7.56 20.37
N THR A 598 1.45 -7.15 20.89
CA THR A 598 2.24 -7.94 21.86
C THR A 598 1.47 -8.34 23.12
N ARG A 599 0.48 -7.53 23.52
CA ARG A 599 -0.42 -7.81 24.66
C ARG A 599 -1.25 -9.10 24.51
N PHE A 600 -1.37 -9.64 23.30
CA PHE A 600 -2.17 -10.82 22.95
C PHE A 600 -1.31 -12.04 22.57
N ALA A 601 -0.02 -12.03 22.90
CA ALA A 601 0.90 -13.10 22.52
C ALA A 601 0.51 -14.49 23.05
N PRO A 602 0.13 -14.69 24.33
CA PRO A 602 -0.29 -16.01 24.82
C PRO A 602 -1.46 -16.60 24.03
N GLU A 603 -2.46 -15.78 23.72
CA GLU A 603 -3.67 -16.15 23.00
C GLU A 603 -3.35 -16.47 21.53
N MET A 604 -2.55 -15.63 20.87
CA MET A 604 -2.15 -15.82 19.47
C MET A 604 -1.23 -17.02 19.25
N PHE A 605 -0.29 -17.30 20.16
CA PHE A 605 0.49 -18.54 20.11
C PHE A 605 -0.38 -19.78 20.39
N GLY A 606 -1.42 -19.64 21.22
CA GLY A 606 -2.44 -20.69 21.40
C GLY A 606 -3.24 -20.97 20.12
N LEU A 607 -3.67 -19.95 19.39
CA LEU A 607 -4.36 -20.13 18.10
C LEU A 607 -3.43 -20.75 17.04
N LEU A 608 -2.15 -20.34 17.00
CA LEU A 608 -1.17 -20.95 16.09
C LEU A 608 -0.95 -22.44 16.40
N ASP A 609 -0.91 -22.86 17.66
CA ASP A 609 -0.91 -24.28 18.03
C ASP A 609 -2.18 -24.99 17.54
N GLU A 610 -3.37 -24.42 17.81
CA GLU A 610 -4.63 -25.02 17.35
C GLU A 610 -4.65 -25.21 15.83
N MET A 611 -4.18 -24.23 15.05
CA MET A 611 -4.17 -24.29 13.58
C MET A 611 -3.16 -25.28 13.01
N LEU A 612 -1.96 -25.35 13.60
CA LEU A 612 -0.89 -26.23 13.11
C LEU A 612 -1.09 -27.69 13.55
N THR A 613 -1.69 -27.93 14.71
CA THR A 613 -1.92 -29.28 15.26
C THR A 613 -3.31 -29.84 14.92
N ARG A 614 -4.33 -28.98 14.82
CA ARG A 614 -5.75 -29.34 14.77
C ARG A 614 -6.56 -28.43 13.81
N PRO A 615 -6.17 -28.27 12.53
CA PRO A 615 -6.96 -27.52 11.55
C PRO A 615 -8.31 -28.21 11.27
N ALA A 616 -9.36 -27.43 11.04
CA ALA A 616 -10.71 -27.96 10.81
C ALA A 616 -10.90 -28.54 9.41
N PHE A 617 -10.36 -27.87 8.39
CA PHE A 617 -10.61 -28.11 6.96
C PHE A 617 -12.10 -28.37 6.63
N ALA A 618 -12.98 -27.56 7.22
CA ALA A 618 -14.43 -27.71 7.14
C ALA A 618 -14.93 -27.71 5.68
N ALA A 619 -15.85 -28.63 5.35
CA ALA A 619 -16.26 -28.89 3.97
C ALA A 619 -16.84 -27.67 3.23
N GLY A 620 -17.53 -26.76 3.93
CA GLY A 620 -18.04 -25.51 3.36
C GLY A 620 -16.91 -24.55 2.97
N GLU A 621 -15.89 -24.41 3.82
CA GLU A 621 -14.75 -23.52 3.58
C GLU A 621 -13.79 -24.12 2.55
N LEU A 622 -13.63 -25.46 2.50
CA LEU A 622 -12.97 -26.16 1.40
C LEU A 622 -13.69 -25.94 0.06
N ALA A 623 -15.01 -25.80 0.04
CA ALA A 623 -15.75 -25.43 -1.17
C ALA A 623 -15.50 -23.97 -1.57
N ARG A 624 -15.51 -23.02 -0.62
CA ARG A 624 -15.15 -21.61 -0.89
C ARG A 624 -13.72 -21.47 -1.42
N ALA A 625 -12.74 -22.08 -0.76
CA ALA A 625 -11.34 -22.00 -1.16
C ALA A 625 -11.10 -22.53 -2.59
N LYS A 626 -11.85 -23.56 -3.02
CA LYS A 626 -11.84 -24.02 -4.42
C LYS A 626 -12.43 -22.99 -5.38
N GLU A 627 -13.57 -22.39 -5.04
CA GLU A 627 -14.22 -21.33 -5.83
C GLU A 627 -13.31 -20.10 -5.97
N ASP A 628 -12.72 -19.64 -4.86
CA ASP A 628 -11.74 -18.54 -4.81
C ASP A 628 -10.48 -18.85 -5.63
N GLN A 629 -9.95 -20.08 -5.54
CA GLN A 629 -8.76 -20.51 -6.29
C GLN A 629 -9.05 -20.62 -7.79
N GLN A 630 -10.21 -21.15 -8.20
CA GLN A 630 -10.66 -21.15 -9.59
C GLN A 630 -10.89 -19.73 -10.14
N ASN A 631 -11.42 -18.81 -9.33
CA ASN A 631 -11.61 -17.42 -9.74
C ASN A 631 -10.28 -16.63 -9.76
N ALA A 632 -9.33 -16.94 -8.85
CA ALA A 632 -7.97 -16.40 -8.90
C ALA A 632 -7.21 -16.85 -10.16
N ILE A 633 -7.42 -18.09 -10.62
CA ILE A 633 -6.91 -18.57 -11.92
C ILE A 633 -7.44 -17.69 -13.06
N LYS A 634 -8.76 -17.52 -13.17
CA LYS A 634 -9.38 -16.74 -14.25
C LYS A 634 -8.86 -15.30 -14.29
N ARG A 635 -8.83 -14.61 -13.14
CA ARG A 635 -8.29 -13.25 -13.01
C ARG A 635 -6.79 -13.14 -13.33
N GLY A 636 -6.03 -14.21 -13.14
CA GLY A 636 -4.63 -14.29 -13.58
C GLY A 636 -4.49 -14.50 -15.08
N GLU A 637 -5.39 -15.28 -15.69
CA GLU A 637 -5.42 -15.54 -17.14
C GLU A 637 -5.97 -14.35 -17.95
N ASP A 638 -6.70 -13.40 -17.33
CA ASP A 638 -7.03 -12.08 -17.88
C ASP A 638 -5.79 -11.20 -18.18
N GLN A 639 -4.62 -11.52 -17.62
CA GLN A 639 -3.36 -10.84 -17.92
C GLN A 639 -2.49 -11.69 -18.88
N PRO A 640 -2.01 -11.17 -20.02
CA PRO A 640 -1.22 -11.95 -20.97
C PRO A 640 0.03 -12.62 -20.37
N LEU A 641 0.72 -11.95 -19.44
CA LEU A 641 1.85 -12.54 -18.71
C LEU A 641 1.40 -13.56 -17.66
N GLY A 642 0.25 -13.36 -16.99
CA GLY A 642 -0.28 -14.32 -16.03
C GLY A 642 -0.67 -15.64 -16.70
N LEU A 643 -1.36 -15.56 -17.85
CA LEU A 643 -1.63 -16.72 -18.71
C LEU A 643 -0.33 -17.39 -19.19
N ALA A 644 0.65 -16.62 -19.66
CA ALA A 644 1.93 -17.16 -20.13
C ALA A 644 2.71 -17.87 -19.02
N PHE A 645 2.95 -17.23 -17.87
CA PHE A 645 3.64 -17.82 -16.73
C PHE A 645 2.89 -18.98 -16.09
N ARG A 646 1.58 -19.10 -16.30
CA ARG A 646 0.78 -20.25 -15.85
C ARG A 646 0.93 -21.48 -16.76
N LYS A 647 1.19 -21.30 -18.06
CA LYS A 647 1.44 -22.43 -19.00
C LYS A 647 2.92 -22.78 -19.14
N LEU A 648 3.83 -21.82 -18.96
CA LEU A 648 5.28 -21.96 -19.16
C LEU A 648 5.95 -23.10 -18.34
N PRO A 649 5.60 -23.37 -17.06
CA PRO A 649 6.23 -24.44 -16.27
C PRO A 649 6.10 -25.83 -16.91
N GLY A 650 4.92 -26.13 -17.47
CA GLY A 650 4.66 -27.39 -18.19
C GLY A 650 5.39 -27.52 -19.54
N VAL A 651 5.99 -26.43 -20.04
CA VAL A 651 6.84 -26.43 -21.25
C VAL A 651 8.32 -26.52 -20.88
N LEU A 652 8.75 -25.88 -19.79
CA LEU A 652 10.16 -25.86 -19.36
C LEU A 652 10.59 -27.14 -18.61
N PHE A 653 9.68 -27.78 -17.89
CA PHE A 653 10.00 -28.87 -16.98
C PHE A 653 9.22 -30.15 -17.36
N ALA A 654 9.90 -31.12 -17.97
CA ALA A 654 9.21 -32.30 -18.52
C ALA A 654 8.63 -33.26 -17.47
N SER A 655 9.32 -33.43 -16.32
CA SER A 655 8.98 -34.47 -15.33
C SER A 655 9.45 -34.16 -13.90
N ALA A 656 9.58 -32.88 -13.56
CA ALA A 656 9.98 -32.42 -12.23
C ALA A 656 8.85 -31.59 -11.59
N PRO A 657 8.69 -31.56 -10.25
CA PRO A 657 7.61 -30.82 -9.58
C PRO A 657 7.54 -29.31 -9.92
N TYR A 658 8.65 -28.75 -10.40
CA TYR A 658 8.73 -27.43 -11.01
C TYR A 658 7.79 -27.22 -12.22
N ASN A 659 7.18 -28.28 -12.76
CA ASN A 659 6.19 -28.22 -13.84
C ASN A 659 4.75 -28.04 -13.37
N TYR A 660 4.49 -28.16 -12.06
CA TYR A 660 3.16 -28.09 -11.48
C TYR A 660 2.58 -26.69 -11.52
N GLN A 661 1.28 -26.61 -11.82
CA GLN A 661 0.50 -25.39 -11.64
C GLN A 661 0.20 -25.22 -10.14
N ARG A 662 0.81 -24.23 -9.49
CA ARG A 662 0.67 -23.92 -8.04
C ARG A 662 -0.77 -23.70 -7.56
N LEU A 663 -1.68 -23.25 -8.45
CA LEU A 663 -3.12 -23.14 -8.17
C LEU A 663 -3.95 -24.33 -8.70
N GLY A 664 -3.31 -25.34 -9.30
CA GLY A 664 -3.97 -26.43 -10.01
C GLY A 664 -4.54 -26.02 -11.37
N ASP A 665 -5.31 -26.92 -11.95
CA ASP A 665 -6.14 -26.68 -13.15
C ASP A 665 -7.62 -26.58 -12.72
N PRO A 666 -8.49 -25.76 -13.34
CA PRO A 666 -9.89 -25.64 -12.93
C PRO A 666 -10.78 -26.85 -13.25
N ALA A 667 -10.30 -27.79 -14.08
CA ALA A 667 -11.06 -28.89 -14.70
C ALA A 667 -11.33 -30.09 -13.77
#